data_AF-A0A1Y1WXP6-F1
#
_entry.id   AF-A0A1Y1WXP6-F1
#
_cell.length_a   1.000
_cell.length_b   1.000
_cell.length_c   1.000
_cell.angle_alpha   90.00
_cell.angle_beta   90.00
_cell.angle_gamma   90.00
#
_symmetry.space_group_name_H-M   'P 1'
#
loop_
_entity.id
_entity.type
_entity.pdbx_description
1 polymer ?
#
loop_
_entity_poly.entity_id
_entity_poly.type
_entity_poly.pdbx_seq_one_letter_code
_entity_poly.pdbx_strand_id
1 'polypeptide(L)'
;MKLLGITFLTSLLLSINNNVFVNGKPNNVTDEITTWDIISNTVIDNGLVKRDKVSINLQNVKYINYAESLNEVSNPYRGFYRQINVVLTPNGGEIKDRATTSLVRILVDLSAFSKVKNKDKDLQLTPEALAVFENYFISLRKKNRSAVMRFAYHPDFDSDNHTYEPSMNMIFKHQEQLGKLLTKYSDTIALIECGLLGMYGEMHSSYVYPSDTSSQKAQFKQYINQIMNKWLSVLPSSITISVRKPETYCIWKGINIENIDKDVNGPNDKGYRIGIFDDGYFSSTTDLGTYINRNKEVQWLSNQAKHAFFGGEFGRPDTKKKIDSSLKNILSEIFKTHTSYLNLEFYEESIKKLKNTKYNLSDKVYNGQTGMLYIQNHLGYRFVTRSVSITKTVRKNESFGLMVKIANVGFANLIKQKIVVIMMRNKKTNAVFKIPITSNGGIKLQLASNANPVAWNSNSVSSFQVAFKLPNNVPVGNYSVYLRVASNGNSNGANGYPIRFANEGNNIWDATLYANYLADFTVTNSNNPTTNKPTTTTKKPTTTKKPTTTRKPTTTKKPTTTKKPTTTRKPTTTKKPTTTRKPTTRKPTTTKKPTTTRKPTTTKKPTTTRKPTTTKKPTTTKKTTKKPTTTKKTTRKTTKKPTTTKKTTRKTTKKPTTTKKTTRKPTTKRTTKKSTRKTTVRTTKKSTRKTTVRTTKKSTRKTTVRTTKKSTRKTTKKATTTKRTTNKSTKKTAKKSTKVIIKTVVIKKTKTKTNSKKKFIGTITAH
;
A
#
# COMPACT_ATOMS: atom_id res chain seq x y z
N MET A 1 -56.46 29.50 35.26
CA MET A 1 -56.21 28.05 34.99
C MET A 1 -54.68 27.88 34.88
N LYS A 2 -53.99 26.94 35.55
CA LYS A 2 -54.05 25.45 35.43
C LYS A 2 -53.83 25.02 33.98
N LEU A 3 -52.83 24.21 33.56
CA LEU A 3 -51.76 23.41 34.22
C LEU A 3 -50.35 23.99 33.86
N LEU A 4 -49.26 23.88 34.65
CA LEU A 4 -48.46 22.69 35.05
C LEU A 4 -47.89 21.89 33.85
N GLY A 5 -46.60 21.48 33.81
CA GLY A 5 -45.50 21.65 34.76
C GLY A 5 -44.13 21.35 34.11
N ILE A 6 -43.01 21.87 34.65
CA ILE A 6 -42.12 21.18 35.63
C ILE A 6 -41.07 20.27 34.92
N THR A 7 -39.74 20.44 35.05
CA THR A 7 -38.88 21.50 35.65
C THR A 7 -37.41 21.35 35.18
N PHE A 8 -36.65 22.45 35.20
CA PHE A 8 -35.21 22.63 35.60
C PHE A 8 -34.14 21.56 35.25
N LEU A 9 -32.93 21.84 34.70
CA LEU A 9 -31.92 22.87 35.02
C LEU A 9 -31.31 22.65 36.44
N THR A 10 -30.09 22.14 36.64
CA THR A 10 -28.80 22.85 36.45
C THR A 10 -27.58 21.92 36.59
N SER A 11 -26.45 22.30 35.96
CA SER A 11 -25.05 22.35 36.47
C SER A 11 -24.62 21.43 37.65
N LEU A 12 -23.47 20.74 37.64
CA LEU A 12 -22.11 21.31 37.62
C LEU A 12 -21.02 20.25 37.32
N LEU A 13 -19.74 20.65 37.31
CA LEU A 13 -18.55 19.84 36.98
C LEU A 13 -18.27 18.68 37.93
N LEU A 14 -17.74 17.58 37.38
CA LEU A 14 -16.74 16.72 38.05
C LEU A 14 -15.87 15.98 37.03
N SER A 15 -14.57 15.84 37.30
CA SER A 15 -13.62 15.08 36.47
C SER A 15 -13.65 13.60 36.83
N ILE A 16 -13.78 12.70 35.85
CA ILE A 16 -13.79 11.25 36.07
C ILE A 16 -12.79 10.57 35.12
N ASN A 17 -12.10 9.54 35.61
CA ASN A 17 -11.16 8.73 34.84
C ASN A 17 -11.85 7.99 33.68
N ASN A 18 -11.21 7.92 32.52
CA ASN A 18 -11.66 7.14 31.36
C ASN A 18 -11.44 5.61 31.53
N ASN A 19 -11.95 5.03 32.63
CA ASN A 19 -12.22 3.60 32.73
C ASN A 19 -13.63 3.33 32.19
N VAL A 20 -13.82 3.50 30.88
CA VAL A 20 -15.09 3.23 30.21
C VAL A 20 -15.31 1.71 30.12
N PHE A 21 -16.22 1.19 30.94
CA PHE A 21 -16.67 -0.19 30.84
C PHE A 21 -17.40 -0.44 29.51
N VAL A 22 -17.27 -1.66 28.98
CA VAL A 22 -17.94 -2.07 27.73
C VAL A 22 -19.42 -2.36 28.01
N ASN A 23 -20.21 -1.29 28.12
CA ASN A 23 -21.68 -1.37 28.17
C ASN A 23 -22.20 -1.71 26.77
N GLY A 24 -22.29 -3.01 26.49
CA GLY A 24 -22.64 -3.52 25.17
C GLY A 24 -22.64 -5.05 25.07
N LYS A 25 -23.05 -5.76 26.13
CA LYS A 25 -23.38 -7.19 26.04
C LYS A 25 -24.82 -7.32 25.52
N PRO A 26 -25.06 -8.05 24.41
CA PRO A 26 -26.36 -8.67 24.19
C PRO A 26 -26.60 -9.73 25.27
N ASN A 27 -27.77 -9.70 25.90
CA ASN A 27 -28.19 -10.81 26.77
C ASN A 27 -28.62 -12.00 25.91
N ASN A 28 -28.31 -13.21 26.37
CA ASN A 28 -28.83 -14.49 25.88
C ASN A 28 -28.92 -14.66 24.36
N VAL A 29 -27.76 -14.74 23.70
CA VAL A 29 -27.64 -15.54 22.47
C VAL A 29 -26.78 -16.75 22.79
N THR A 30 -27.29 -17.95 22.55
CA THR A 30 -26.54 -19.21 22.76
C THR A 30 -25.26 -19.20 21.92
N ASP A 31 -24.15 -19.58 22.54
CA ASP A 31 -22.87 -19.74 21.85
C ASP A 31 -22.86 -21.06 21.07
N GLU A 32 -22.73 -20.96 19.74
CA GLU A 32 -22.41 -22.13 18.94
C GLU A 32 -20.96 -22.53 19.25
N ILE A 33 -20.80 -23.68 19.90
CA ILE A 33 -19.51 -24.32 20.09
C ILE A 33 -19.20 -25.09 18.80
N THR A 34 -18.10 -24.76 18.15
CA THR A 34 -17.56 -25.52 17.02
C THR A 34 -16.23 -26.14 17.44
N THR A 35 -16.25 -27.45 17.66
CA THR A 35 -15.06 -28.24 17.95
C THR A 35 -14.23 -28.37 16.68
N TRP A 36 -13.00 -27.85 16.70
CA TRP A 36 -12.05 -27.95 15.59
C TRP A 36 -10.95 -28.94 15.96
N ASP A 37 -11.02 -30.13 15.37
CA ASP A 37 -9.99 -31.16 15.48
C ASP A 37 -8.84 -30.87 14.51
N ILE A 38 -7.81 -30.17 14.99
CA ILE A 38 -6.63 -29.86 14.18
C ILE A 38 -5.69 -31.07 14.22
N ILE A 39 -5.58 -31.79 13.11
CA ILE A 39 -4.56 -32.83 12.94
C ILE A 39 -3.24 -32.14 12.59
N SER A 40 -2.28 -32.12 13.54
CA SER A 40 -0.92 -31.64 13.29
C SER A 40 0.02 -32.82 13.07
N ASN A 41 0.59 -32.91 11.86
CA ASN A 41 1.58 -33.93 11.51
C ASN A 41 2.98 -33.40 11.84
N THR A 42 3.66 -33.98 12.82
CA THR A 42 5.08 -33.74 13.08
C THR A 42 5.87 -34.94 12.59
N VAL A 43 6.77 -34.74 11.62
CA VAL A 43 7.79 -35.73 11.25
C VAL A 43 8.80 -35.82 12.39
N ILE A 44 9.08 -37.04 12.86
CA ILE A 44 10.20 -37.35 13.74
C ILE A 44 11.34 -37.88 12.87
N ASP A 45 12.60 -37.74 13.31
CA ASP A 45 13.69 -38.56 12.75
C ASP A 45 13.32 -40.05 12.78
N ASN A 46 13.86 -40.82 11.83
CA ASN A 46 13.45 -42.17 11.45
C ASN A 46 12.10 -42.25 10.70
N GLY A 47 11.57 -41.13 10.18
CA GLY A 47 10.48 -41.12 9.18
C GLY A 47 9.07 -41.37 9.71
N LEU A 48 8.92 -41.60 11.02
CA LEU A 48 7.61 -41.74 11.66
C LEU A 48 6.89 -40.38 11.74
N VAL A 49 5.60 -40.36 11.40
CA VAL A 49 4.76 -39.15 11.49
C VAL A 49 3.88 -39.20 12.73
N LYS A 50 4.22 -38.38 13.73
CA LYS A 50 3.37 -38.19 14.92
C LYS A 50 2.17 -37.33 14.54
N ARG A 51 0.97 -37.93 14.58
CA ARG A 51 -0.31 -37.23 14.42
C ARG A 51 -0.74 -36.66 15.77
N ASP A 52 -0.25 -35.48 16.12
CA ASP A 52 -0.72 -34.76 17.31
C ASP A 52 -2.07 -34.10 17.00
N LYS A 53 -3.15 -34.74 17.47
CA LYS A 53 -4.52 -34.23 17.39
C LYS A 53 -4.72 -33.12 18.43
N VAL A 54 -4.79 -31.87 17.98
CA VAL A 54 -5.04 -30.71 18.82
C VAL A 54 -6.51 -30.31 18.66
N SER A 55 -7.38 -30.89 19.48
CA SER A 55 -8.80 -30.48 19.57
C SER A 55 -8.91 -29.10 20.22
N ILE A 56 -9.58 -28.16 19.54
CA ILE A 56 -9.78 -26.78 20.00
C ILE A 56 -11.27 -26.42 19.95
N ASN A 57 -11.81 -26.02 21.10
CA ASN A 57 -13.20 -25.58 21.23
C ASN A 57 -13.32 -24.09 20.89
N LEU A 58 -13.74 -23.77 19.67
CA LEU A 58 -13.95 -22.39 19.23
C LEU A 58 -15.41 -21.97 19.41
N GLN A 59 -15.63 -20.77 19.94
CA GLN A 59 -16.94 -20.18 20.14
C GLN A 59 -17.06 -18.86 19.35
N ASN A 60 -18.19 -18.67 18.68
CA ASN A 60 -18.43 -17.52 17.82
C ASN A 60 -18.59 -16.21 18.61
N VAL A 61 -17.89 -15.15 18.21
CA VAL A 61 -17.99 -13.81 18.81
C VAL A 61 -19.16 -13.06 18.19
N LYS A 62 -20.21 -12.79 18.97
CA LYS A 62 -21.47 -12.19 18.50
C LYS A 62 -21.62 -10.68 18.81
N TYR A 63 -20.64 -10.05 19.48
CA TYR A 63 -20.69 -8.63 19.90
C TYR A 63 -19.82 -7.67 19.06
N ILE A 64 -19.23 -8.12 17.95
CA ILE A 64 -18.51 -7.25 17.02
C ILE A 64 -19.41 -6.92 15.83
N ASN A 65 -19.39 -5.65 15.40
CA ASN A 65 -20.03 -5.26 14.15
C ASN A 65 -19.15 -5.68 12.95
N TYR A 66 -19.62 -6.69 12.23
CA TYR A 66 -18.96 -7.25 11.04
C TYR A 66 -19.31 -6.52 9.73
N ALA A 67 -20.14 -5.47 9.79
CA ALA A 67 -20.37 -4.56 8.67
C ALA A 67 -19.09 -3.79 8.32
N GLU A 68 -18.98 -3.39 7.06
CA GLU A 68 -17.95 -2.46 6.63
C GLU A 68 -18.34 -1.02 6.96
N SER A 69 -17.37 -0.20 7.36
CA SER A 69 -17.57 1.23 7.56
C SER A 69 -17.46 2.04 6.27
N LEU A 70 -18.35 3.02 6.13
CA LEU A 70 -18.26 4.08 5.12
C LEU A 70 -17.13 5.09 5.41
N ASN A 71 -16.57 5.10 6.63
CA ASN A 71 -15.43 5.95 6.97
C ASN A 71 -14.16 5.50 6.24
N GLU A 72 -13.37 6.45 5.73
CA GLU A 72 -12.08 6.12 5.12
C GLU A 72 -11.04 5.71 6.19
N VAL A 73 -10.25 4.67 5.89
CA VAL A 73 -9.16 4.18 6.74
C VAL A 73 -7.81 4.61 6.17
N SER A 74 -7.12 5.47 6.93
CA SER A 74 -5.79 6.01 6.62
C SER A 74 -4.70 4.93 6.77
N ASN A 75 -4.64 4.07 5.76
CA ASN A 75 -3.76 2.91 5.66
C ASN A 75 -2.60 3.17 4.67
N PRO A 76 -1.46 2.49 4.84
CA PRO A 76 -0.24 2.72 4.05
C PRO A 76 -0.29 2.08 2.65
N TYR A 77 0.46 2.66 1.71
CA TYR A 77 0.68 2.19 0.33
C TYR A 77 -0.58 2.05 -0.54
N ARG A 78 -1.69 2.70 -0.17
CA ARG A 78 -2.98 2.58 -0.86
C ARG A 78 -3.67 3.93 -1.00
N GLY A 79 -4.72 3.95 -1.83
CA GLY A 79 -5.69 5.05 -1.84
C GLY A 79 -5.29 6.22 -2.74
N PHE A 80 -6.01 7.32 -2.61
CA PHE A 80 -5.72 8.54 -3.33
C PHE A 80 -4.42 9.20 -2.84
N TYR A 81 -3.60 9.67 -3.78
CA TYR A 81 -2.41 10.47 -3.48
C TYR A 81 -2.58 11.92 -3.93
N ARG A 82 -1.75 12.79 -3.34
CA ARG A 82 -1.42 14.12 -3.84
C ARG A 82 0.06 14.15 -4.21
N GLN A 83 0.40 14.88 -5.26
CA GLN A 83 1.79 15.07 -5.67
C GLN A 83 2.47 16.13 -4.81
N ILE A 84 3.77 15.95 -4.57
CA ILE A 84 4.68 16.98 -4.12
C ILE A 84 5.87 17.03 -5.08
N ASN A 85 6.34 18.24 -5.38
CA ASN A 85 7.55 18.44 -6.16
C ASN A 85 8.72 18.72 -5.20
N VAL A 86 9.86 18.10 -5.47
CA VAL A 86 11.13 18.26 -4.74
C VAL A 86 12.21 18.66 -5.73
N VAL A 87 12.96 19.72 -5.43
CA VAL A 87 14.10 20.14 -6.25
C VAL A 87 15.37 19.90 -5.45
N LEU A 88 16.29 19.09 -5.99
CA LEU A 88 17.62 18.90 -5.40
C LEU A 88 18.69 19.66 -6.18
N THR A 89 19.70 20.10 -5.45
CA THR A 89 20.89 20.82 -5.94
C THR A 89 22.13 20.30 -5.20
N PRO A 90 23.36 20.54 -5.68
CA PRO A 90 24.57 20.19 -4.93
C PRO A 90 24.62 20.75 -3.50
N ASN A 91 23.91 21.84 -3.21
CA ASN A 91 23.90 22.52 -1.91
C ASN A 91 22.69 22.13 -1.02
N GLY A 92 21.95 21.07 -1.36
CA GLY A 92 20.72 20.66 -0.65
C GLY A 92 19.50 20.64 -1.56
N GLY A 93 18.39 21.28 -1.15
CA GLY A 93 17.16 21.27 -1.93
C GLY A 93 15.92 21.77 -1.18
N GLU A 94 14.81 21.87 -1.89
CA GLU A 94 13.53 22.37 -1.37
C GLU A 94 12.41 21.33 -1.53
N ILE A 95 11.52 21.24 -0.53
CA ILE A 95 10.34 20.37 -0.54
C ILE A 95 9.09 21.20 -0.27
N LYS A 96 8.16 21.24 -1.23
CA LYS A 96 6.87 21.93 -1.09
C LYS A 96 5.75 20.94 -0.70
N ASP A 97 5.85 20.34 0.49
CA ASP A 97 4.85 19.39 1.02
C ASP A 97 3.52 20.10 1.35
N ARG A 98 2.58 20.02 0.40
CA ARG A 98 1.17 20.43 0.57
C ARG A 98 0.22 19.23 0.67
N ALA A 99 0.75 18.00 0.78
CA ALA A 99 -0.09 16.81 0.73
C ALA A 99 -0.85 16.60 2.04
N THR A 100 -2.13 16.23 1.95
CA THR A 100 -2.98 15.86 3.09
C THR A 100 -3.17 14.35 3.24
N THR A 101 -3.03 13.60 2.14
CA THR A 101 -3.24 12.14 2.00
C THR A 101 -2.24 11.27 2.78
N SER A 102 -2.58 9.99 2.99
CA SER A 102 -1.70 8.97 3.60
C SER A 102 -0.61 8.50 2.64
N LEU A 103 -0.95 8.38 1.35
CA LEU A 103 -0.02 8.17 0.25
C LEU A 103 0.35 9.51 -0.36
N VAL A 104 1.64 9.75 -0.60
CA VAL A 104 2.14 10.90 -1.36
C VAL A 104 2.88 10.42 -2.59
N ARG A 105 2.80 11.16 -3.70
CA ARG A 105 3.69 10.96 -4.86
C ARG A 105 4.77 12.04 -4.83
N ILE A 106 6.03 11.62 -4.75
CA ILE A 106 7.19 12.50 -4.74
C ILE A 106 7.77 12.54 -6.15
N LEU A 107 7.63 13.68 -6.83
CA LEU A 107 8.32 13.94 -8.10
C LEU A 107 9.58 14.75 -7.81
N VAL A 108 10.72 14.25 -8.26
CA VAL A 108 12.04 14.78 -7.90
C VAL A 108 12.75 15.32 -9.12
N ASP A 109 13.07 16.61 -9.13
CA ASP A 109 14.05 17.17 -10.04
C ASP A 109 15.49 16.94 -9.53
N LEU A 110 16.32 16.37 -10.41
CA LEU A 110 17.75 16.18 -10.26
C LEU A 110 18.55 16.98 -11.32
N SER A 111 17.91 17.84 -12.11
CA SER A 111 18.52 18.52 -13.28
C SER A 111 19.81 19.26 -12.95
N ALA A 112 19.92 19.87 -11.77
CA ALA A 112 21.11 20.60 -11.31
C ALA A 112 22.41 19.75 -11.27
N PHE A 113 22.30 18.42 -11.20
CA PHE A 113 23.43 17.49 -11.21
C PHE A 113 23.94 17.13 -12.62
N SER A 114 23.29 17.64 -13.67
CA SER A 114 23.66 17.38 -15.06
C SER A 114 24.47 18.51 -15.69
N LYS A 115 25.52 18.15 -16.45
CA LYS A 115 26.27 19.10 -17.29
C LYS A 115 25.38 19.89 -18.24
N VAL A 116 24.24 19.31 -18.65
CA VAL A 116 23.31 19.93 -19.60
C VAL A 116 22.54 21.09 -18.96
N LYS A 117 22.27 21.04 -17.63
CA LYS A 117 21.65 22.15 -16.89
C LYS A 117 22.69 23.12 -16.33
N ASN A 118 23.77 22.61 -15.73
CA ASN A 118 24.75 23.41 -15.01
C ASN A 118 25.89 23.98 -15.89
N LYS A 119 26.03 23.51 -17.13
CA LYS A 119 27.02 23.93 -18.15
C LYS A 119 28.50 23.69 -17.79
N ASP A 120 28.77 22.86 -16.79
CA ASP A 120 30.11 22.43 -16.38
C ASP A 120 30.24 20.91 -16.55
N LYS A 121 29.75 20.12 -15.60
CA LYS A 121 29.93 18.67 -15.57
C LYS A 121 28.80 17.92 -14.89
N ASP A 122 28.75 16.63 -15.18
CA ASP A 122 27.90 15.70 -14.44
C ASP A 122 28.46 15.58 -13.01
N LEU A 123 27.61 15.83 -12.03
CA LEU A 123 27.92 15.75 -10.60
C LEU A 123 27.21 14.53 -10.00
N GLN A 124 27.81 13.93 -8.97
CA GLN A 124 27.10 12.94 -8.13
C GLN A 124 26.19 13.65 -7.12
N LEU A 125 25.19 12.95 -6.58
CA LEU A 125 24.36 13.49 -5.51
C LEU A 125 25.21 13.76 -4.27
N THR A 126 25.09 14.96 -3.68
CA THR A 126 25.86 15.34 -2.50
C THR A 126 25.22 14.83 -1.20
N PRO A 127 25.98 14.69 -0.10
CA PRO A 127 25.42 14.38 1.22
C PRO A 127 24.29 15.32 1.62
N GLU A 128 24.41 16.61 1.30
CA GLU A 128 23.44 17.67 1.56
C GLU A 128 22.12 17.42 0.83
N ALA A 129 22.20 17.03 -0.45
CA ALA A 129 21.04 16.70 -1.27
C ALA A 129 20.35 15.41 -0.81
N LEU A 130 21.12 14.40 -0.38
CA LEU A 130 20.58 13.16 0.19
C LEU A 130 19.95 13.38 1.58
N ALA A 131 20.50 14.31 2.38
CA ALA A 131 19.97 14.68 3.69
C ALA A 131 18.57 15.31 3.61
N VAL A 132 18.23 16.00 2.52
CA VAL A 132 16.87 16.51 2.26
C VAL A 132 15.86 15.35 2.21
N PHE A 133 16.19 14.25 1.53
CA PHE A 133 15.33 13.06 1.50
C PHE A 133 15.31 12.29 2.81
N GLU A 134 16.46 12.08 3.45
CA GLU A 134 16.56 11.46 4.79
C GLU A 134 15.60 12.16 5.78
N ASN A 135 15.67 13.49 5.87
CA ASN A 135 14.80 14.30 6.72
C ASN A 135 13.31 14.19 6.32
N TYR A 136 13.00 14.11 5.03
CA TYR A 136 11.62 13.97 4.57
C TYR A 136 11.03 12.58 4.84
N PHE A 137 11.77 11.50 4.65
CA PHE A 137 11.30 10.17 5.02
C PHE A 137 11.11 10.02 6.54
N ILE A 138 11.96 10.68 7.36
CA ILE A 138 11.75 10.79 8.81
C ILE A 138 10.42 11.54 9.11
N SER A 139 10.10 12.60 8.37
CA SER A 139 8.82 13.32 8.47
C SER A 139 7.63 12.43 8.07
N LEU A 140 7.73 11.68 6.97
CA LEU A 140 6.70 10.74 6.52
C LEU A 140 6.45 9.62 7.54
N ARG A 141 7.50 8.99 8.08
CA ARG A 141 7.39 8.01 9.19
C ARG A 141 6.67 8.60 10.40
N LYS A 142 7.03 9.80 10.85
CA LYS A 142 6.37 10.51 11.96
C LYS A 142 4.89 10.81 11.68
N LYS A 143 4.53 11.07 10.41
CA LYS A 143 3.14 11.28 9.95
C LYS A 143 2.39 9.96 9.62
N ASN A 144 3.01 8.79 9.77
CA ASN A 144 2.51 7.48 9.28
C ASN A 144 2.10 7.50 7.79
N ARG A 145 2.85 8.23 6.96
CA ARG A 145 2.63 8.37 5.51
C ARG A 145 3.60 7.52 4.70
N SER A 146 3.14 7.03 3.57
CA SER A 146 3.94 6.27 2.60
C SER A 146 4.15 7.04 1.30
N ALA A 147 5.21 6.73 0.54
CA ALA A 147 5.57 7.42 -0.69
C ALA A 147 5.58 6.51 -1.94
N VAL A 148 5.02 7.00 -3.03
CA VAL A 148 5.44 6.66 -4.40
C VAL A 148 6.51 7.69 -4.81
N MET A 149 7.54 7.30 -5.56
CA MET A 149 8.59 8.22 -6.02
C MET A 149 8.89 8.08 -7.51
N ARG A 150 9.12 9.20 -8.19
CA ARG A 150 9.73 9.28 -9.52
C ARG A 150 10.86 10.31 -9.49
N PHE A 151 11.92 10.05 -10.24
CA PHE A 151 13.03 10.97 -10.44
C PHE A 151 13.04 11.48 -11.88
N ALA A 152 13.52 12.70 -12.11
CA ALA A 152 13.57 13.32 -13.42
C ALA A 152 14.77 14.26 -13.51
N TYR A 153 15.24 14.51 -14.73
CA TYR A 153 16.14 15.63 -15.04
C TYR A 153 15.40 16.71 -15.84
N HIS A 154 14.12 16.93 -15.52
CA HIS A 154 13.30 17.97 -16.13
C HIS A 154 12.67 18.82 -15.01
N PRO A 155 13.11 20.08 -14.83
CA PRO A 155 12.65 20.94 -13.72
C PRO A 155 11.32 21.63 -14.00
N ASP A 156 11.01 21.89 -15.26
CA ASP A 156 9.93 22.79 -15.67
C ASP A 156 8.65 21.97 -15.93
N PHE A 157 8.14 21.32 -14.87
CA PHE A 157 7.06 20.33 -14.91
C PHE A 157 5.72 20.78 -15.54
N ASP A 158 5.58 22.06 -15.89
CA ASP A 158 4.38 22.68 -16.46
C ASP A 158 4.60 23.16 -17.93
N SER A 159 5.67 22.74 -18.61
CA SER A 159 6.01 23.20 -19.97
C SER A 159 6.77 22.16 -20.82
N ASP A 160 6.68 22.27 -22.15
CA ASP A 160 7.36 21.40 -23.13
C ASP A 160 8.89 21.67 -23.25
N ASN A 161 9.55 21.95 -22.12
CA ASN A 161 10.95 22.36 -22.09
C ASN A 161 11.95 21.20 -22.25
N HIS A 162 13.15 21.60 -22.62
CA HIS A 162 14.33 20.77 -22.85
C HIS A 162 14.65 19.87 -21.65
N THR A 163 14.79 18.55 -21.85
CA THR A 163 15.22 17.62 -20.80
C THR A 163 16.73 17.71 -20.56
N TYR A 164 17.18 17.51 -19.32
CA TYR A 164 18.58 17.76 -18.92
C TYR A 164 19.28 16.49 -18.40
N GLU A 165 19.06 15.32 -18.98
CA GLU A 165 19.70 14.10 -18.49
C GLU A 165 21.23 14.19 -18.49
N PRO A 166 21.93 13.71 -17.43
CA PRO A 166 23.38 13.54 -17.46
C PRO A 166 23.73 12.27 -18.23
N SER A 167 25.02 11.99 -18.38
CA SER A 167 25.48 10.71 -18.96
C SER A 167 24.91 9.49 -18.23
N MET A 168 24.56 8.43 -18.95
CA MET A 168 24.07 7.15 -18.39
C MET A 168 24.91 6.62 -17.22
N ASN A 169 26.24 6.81 -17.26
CA ASN A 169 27.14 6.45 -16.16
C ASN A 169 26.82 7.23 -14.88
N MET A 170 26.53 8.53 -14.98
CA MET A 170 26.08 9.31 -13.81
C MET A 170 24.65 8.94 -13.38
N ILE A 171 23.74 8.62 -14.32
CA ILE A 171 22.41 8.11 -13.97
C ILE A 171 22.54 6.83 -13.13
N PHE A 172 23.43 5.90 -13.50
CA PHE A 172 23.69 4.70 -12.70
C PHE A 172 24.28 5.01 -11.32
N LYS A 173 25.16 6.00 -11.18
CA LYS A 173 25.68 6.47 -9.88
C LYS A 173 24.57 7.07 -9.02
N HIS A 174 23.68 7.89 -9.59
CA HIS A 174 22.51 8.41 -8.89
C HIS A 174 21.60 7.29 -8.40
N GLN A 175 21.35 6.27 -9.22
CA GLN A 175 20.58 5.08 -8.81
C GLN A 175 21.27 4.31 -7.66
N GLU A 176 22.60 4.21 -7.62
CA GLU A 176 23.33 3.61 -6.50
C GLU A 176 23.23 4.44 -5.21
N GLN A 177 23.42 5.75 -5.30
CA GLN A 177 23.34 6.67 -4.15
C GLN A 177 21.92 6.71 -3.58
N LEU A 178 20.91 6.83 -4.44
CA LEU A 178 19.50 6.74 -4.07
C LEU A 178 19.16 5.35 -3.54
N GLY A 179 19.59 4.27 -4.20
CA GLY A 179 19.30 2.89 -3.78
C GLY A 179 19.73 2.60 -2.34
N LYS A 180 20.91 3.08 -1.93
CA LYS A 180 21.39 3.00 -0.54
C LYS A 180 20.45 3.72 0.45
N LEU A 181 20.00 4.92 0.13
CA LEU A 181 19.07 5.70 0.97
C LEU A 181 17.65 5.08 0.98
N LEU A 182 17.11 4.74 -0.18
CA LEU A 182 15.78 4.15 -0.35
C LEU A 182 15.67 2.80 0.38
N THR A 183 16.75 2.01 0.44
CA THR A 183 16.83 0.77 1.25
C THR A 183 16.53 1.03 2.73
N LYS A 184 17.13 2.08 3.32
CA LYS A 184 16.94 2.51 4.73
C LYS A 184 15.50 2.94 5.03
N TYR A 185 14.72 3.28 4.00
CA TYR A 185 13.31 3.72 4.07
C TYR A 185 12.33 2.81 3.31
N SER A 186 12.72 1.56 3.07
CA SER A 186 11.93 0.55 2.35
C SER A 186 10.60 0.16 3.01
N ASP A 187 10.39 0.52 4.29
CA ASP A 187 9.12 0.43 5.00
C ASP A 187 8.13 1.55 4.63
N THR A 188 8.65 2.69 4.17
CA THR A 188 7.96 3.97 3.91
C THR A 188 7.61 4.11 2.43
N ILE A 189 8.50 3.63 1.56
CA ILE A 189 8.32 3.64 0.11
C ILE A 189 7.38 2.49 -0.30
N ALA A 190 6.31 2.81 -1.01
CA ALA A 190 5.47 1.83 -1.68
C ALA A 190 6.22 1.23 -2.88
N LEU A 191 6.57 2.08 -3.85
CA LEU A 191 7.18 1.74 -5.12
C LEU A 191 8.04 2.90 -5.69
N ILE A 192 8.92 2.58 -6.63
CA ILE A 192 9.64 3.57 -7.46
C ILE A 192 9.11 3.50 -8.89
N GLU A 193 8.51 4.58 -9.37
CA GLU A 193 8.28 4.79 -10.80
C GLU A 193 9.66 4.92 -11.45
N CYS A 194 10.07 3.93 -12.25
CA CYS A 194 11.47 3.71 -12.66
C CYS A 194 12.10 4.85 -13.48
N GLY A 195 11.27 5.74 -13.99
CA GLY A 195 11.67 6.75 -14.94
C GLY A 195 12.59 7.81 -14.34
N LEU A 196 13.36 8.41 -15.25
CA LEU A 196 14.56 9.22 -15.03
C LEU A 196 14.88 9.96 -16.34
N LEU A 197 14.84 9.21 -17.45
CA LEU A 197 14.89 9.73 -18.83
C LEU A 197 13.52 10.27 -19.26
N GLY A 198 13.57 11.25 -20.17
CA GLY A 198 12.41 11.82 -20.81
C GLY A 198 11.74 12.93 -20.01
N MET A 199 10.79 13.62 -20.65
CA MET A 199 9.97 14.65 -20.03
C MET A 199 9.31 14.09 -18.76
N TYR A 200 9.37 14.86 -17.66
CA TYR A 200 8.81 14.52 -16.35
C TYR A 200 9.28 13.16 -15.77
N GLY A 201 10.37 12.59 -16.32
CA GLY A 201 10.84 11.24 -16.05
C GLY A 201 9.92 10.14 -16.59
N GLU A 202 9.14 10.35 -17.66
CA GLU A 202 8.09 9.40 -18.10
C GLU A 202 8.49 8.41 -19.18
N MET A 203 9.79 8.32 -19.49
CA MET A 203 10.32 7.39 -20.51
C MET A 203 9.78 7.68 -21.93
N HIS A 204 9.46 8.94 -22.24
CA HIS A 204 9.22 9.45 -23.58
C HIS A 204 9.90 10.81 -23.75
N SER A 205 10.21 11.19 -25.01
CA SER A 205 10.71 12.51 -25.40
C SER A 205 11.93 13.00 -24.60
N SER A 206 13.14 12.72 -25.07
CA SER A 206 14.39 13.24 -24.47
C SER A 206 15.17 14.07 -25.49
N TYR A 207 15.67 15.23 -25.07
CA TYR A 207 16.56 16.06 -25.88
C TYR A 207 17.99 15.50 -25.88
N VAL A 208 18.46 15.00 -24.73
CA VAL A 208 19.82 14.45 -24.56
C VAL A 208 19.94 13.07 -25.21
N TYR A 209 18.86 12.29 -25.18
CA TYR A 209 18.76 10.96 -25.77
C TYR A 209 17.65 10.95 -26.84
N PRO A 210 17.87 11.62 -27.99
CA PRO A 210 16.85 11.82 -29.01
C PRO A 210 16.24 10.51 -29.48
N SER A 211 14.96 10.58 -29.82
CA SER A 211 14.09 9.40 -30.05
C SER A 211 13.23 9.58 -31.29
N ASP A 212 13.77 10.17 -32.36
CA ASP A 212 13.03 10.61 -33.55
C ASP A 212 13.08 9.57 -34.67
N THR A 213 14.29 9.12 -35.02
CA THR A 213 14.52 8.03 -35.99
C THR A 213 14.35 6.64 -35.36
N SER A 214 14.21 5.60 -36.19
CA SER A 214 13.98 4.22 -35.71
C SER A 214 15.16 3.66 -34.90
N SER A 215 16.41 3.99 -35.27
CA SER A 215 17.62 3.59 -34.53
C SER A 215 17.72 4.31 -33.18
N GLN A 216 17.46 5.62 -33.16
CA GLN A 216 17.33 6.42 -31.93
C GLN A 216 16.25 5.85 -30.99
N LYS A 217 15.06 5.54 -31.49
CA LYS A 217 13.98 4.90 -30.72
C LYS A 217 14.38 3.56 -30.12
N ALA A 218 15.14 2.74 -30.86
CA ALA A 218 15.68 1.48 -30.34
C ALA A 218 16.75 1.72 -29.25
N GLN A 219 17.65 2.68 -29.44
CA GLN A 219 18.70 3.02 -28.47
C GLN A 219 18.13 3.60 -27.17
N PHE A 220 17.10 4.46 -27.26
CA PHE A 220 16.37 4.99 -26.11
C PHE A 220 15.68 3.89 -25.30
N LYS A 221 15.05 2.93 -25.99
CA LYS A 221 14.48 1.72 -25.36
C LYS A 221 15.54 0.86 -24.65
N GLN A 222 16.76 0.76 -25.18
CA GLN A 222 17.87 0.09 -24.46
C GLN A 222 18.28 0.82 -23.18
N TYR A 223 18.36 2.16 -23.19
CA TYR A 223 18.69 2.93 -21.99
C TYR A 223 17.63 2.79 -20.88
N ILE A 224 16.35 2.73 -21.24
CA ILE A 224 15.25 2.41 -20.32
C ILE A 224 15.46 1.01 -19.70
N ASN A 225 15.74 -0.01 -20.52
CA ASN A 225 16.02 -1.37 -20.04
C ASN A 225 17.21 -1.42 -19.08
N GLN A 226 18.27 -0.65 -19.34
CA GLN A 226 19.44 -0.53 -18.44
C GLN A 226 19.06 0.11 -17.10
N ILE A 227 18.27 1.18 -17.11
CA ILE A 227 17.79 1.87 -15.89
C ILE A 227 16.87 0.97 -15.06
N MET A 228 15.97 0.21 -15.68
CA MET A 228 15.12 -0.77 -15.00
C MET A 228 15.97 -1.86 -14.32
N ASN A 229 16.94 -2.43 -15.04
CA ASN A 229 17.87 -3.42 -14.48
C ASN A 229 18.73 -2.85 -13.34
N LYS A 230 19.14 -1.58 -13.44
CA LYS A 230 19.88 -0.90 -12.37
C LYS A 230 19.00 -0.69 -11.13
N TRP A 231 17.76 -0.20 -11.27
CA TRP A 231 16.84 -0.09 -10.14
C TRP A 231 16.56 -1.44 -9.47
N LEU A 232 16.31 -2.49 -10.25
CA LEU A 232 16.06 -3.85 -9.72
C LEU A 232 17.23 -4.42 -8.91
N SER A 233 18.47 -4.02 -9.21
CA SER A 233 19.69 -4.48 -8.54
C SER A 233 20.12 -3.64 -7.33
N VAL A 234 19.81 -2.32 -7.31
CA VAL A 234 20.14 -1.43 -6.18
C VAL A 234 19.02 -1.28 -5.14
N LEU A 235 17.81 -1.78 -5.42
CA LEU A 235 16.66 -1.75 -4.51
C LEU A 235 16.36 -3.14 -3.93
N PRO A 236 16.10 -3.27 -2.62
CA PRO A 236 15.72 -4.54 -1.99
C PRO A 236 14.40 -5.08 -2.54
N SER A 237 14.20 -6.39 -2.47
CA SER A 237 12.98 -7.07 -2.96
C SER A 237 11.67 -6.50 -2.40
N SER A 238 11.71 -5.92 -1.20
CA SER A 238 10.58 -5.23 -0.55
C SER A 238 10.14 -3.94 -1.23
N ILE A 239 10.92 -3.36 -2.16
CA ILE A 239 10.53 -2.24 -3.02
C ILE A 239 10.28 -2.76 -4.44
N THR A 240 9.05 -2.58 -4.91
CA THR A 240 8.65 -2.77 -6.31
C THR A 240 9.00 -1.55 -7.15
N ILE A 241 9.13 -1.74 -8.46
CA ILE A 241 9.26 -0.67 -9.45
C ILE A 241 8.00 -0.59 -10.32
N SER A 242 7.82 0.49 -11.09
CA SER A 242 6.78 0.58 -12.13
C SER A 242 7.24 1.33 -13.38
N VAL A 243 6.59 1.06 -14.53
CA VAL A 243 6.84 1.71 -15.83
C VAL A 243 5.54 2.27 -16.43
N ARG A 244 5.65 3.25 -17.34
CA ARG A 244 4.51 4.01 -17.89
C ARG A 244 3.60 3.20 -18.83
N LYS A 245 4.07 2.06 -19.36
CA LYS A 245 3.34 1.25 -20.36
C LYS A 245 3.64 -0.25 -20.23
N PRO A 246 2.67 -1.14 -20.50
CA PRO A 246 2.94 -2.57 -20.66
C PRO A 246 3.91 -2.85 -21.83
N GLU A 247 3.89 -2.04 -22.90
CA GLU A 247 4.90 -2.09 -23.97
C GLU A 247 6.34 -2.02 -23.40
N THR A 248 6.61 -1.10 -22.47
CA THR A 248 7.92 -0.95 -21.82
C THR A 248 8.32 -2.20 -21.03
N TYR A 249 7.36 -2.82 -20.32
CA TYR A 249 7.58 -4.09 -19.65
C TYR A 249 7.91 -5.22 -20.66
N CYS A 250 7.15 -5.32 -21.75
CA CYS A 250 7.39 -6.32 -22.80
C CYS A 250 8.78 -6.20 -23.42
N ILE A 251 9.22 -4.97 -23.72
CA ILE A 251 10.55 -4.66 -24.27
C ILE A 251 11.68 -5.00 -23.28
N TRP A 252 11.45 -4.86 -21.97
CA TRP A 252 12.40 -5.27 -20.94
C TRP A 252 12.43 -6.78 -20.73
N LYS A 253 11.27 -7.45 -20.72
CA LYS A 253 11.10 -8.90 -20.51
C LYS A 253 11.51 -9.72 -21.74
N GLY A 254 11.54 -9.10 -22.94
CA GLY A 254 11.88 -9.76 -24.21
C GLY A 254 10.70 -10.46 -24.88
N ILE A 255 9.46 -10.08 -24.55
CA ILE A 255 8.23 -10.70 -25.09
C ILE A 255 7.54 -9.81 -26.13
N ASN A 256 6.87 -10.42 -27.10
CA ASN A 256 5.96 -9.71 -27.99
C ASN A 256 4.68 -9.34 -27.20
N ILE A 257 4.27 -8.08 -27.27
CA ILE A 257 3.08 -7.55 -26.58
C ILE A 257 1.78 -8.29 -26.95
N GLU A 258 1.70 -8.84 -28.17
CA GLU A 258 0.58 -9.68 -28.61
C GLU A 258 0.51 -11.06 -27.92
N ASN A 259 1.41 -11.36 -26.99
CA ASN A 259 1.35 -12.50 -26.07
C ASN A 259 1.47 -12.09 -24.59
N ILE A 260 1.35 -10.80 -24.24
CA ILE A 260 1.48 -10.32 -22.85
C ILE A 260 0.46 -11.00 -21.93
N ASP A 261 -0.72 -11.33 -22.44
CA ASP A 261 -1.82 -12.04 -21.78
C ASP A 261 -1.46 -13.46 -21.28
N LYS A 262 -0.30 -13.97 -21.70
CA LYS A 262 0.26 -15.30 -21.36
C LYS A 262 1.49 -15.21 -20.45
N ASP A 263 2.03 -14.00 -20.22
CA ASP A 263 3.17 -13.80 -19.33
C ASP A 263 2.74 -13.94 -17.85
N VAL A 264 3.54 -14.70 -17.09
CA VAL A 264 3.34 -14.94 -15.66
C VAL A 264 4.70 -14.82 -14.99
N ASN A 265 4.75 -14.20 -13.82
CA ASN A 265 5.95 -14.11 -12.99
C ASN A 265 5.72 -14.88 -11.68
N GLY A 266 6.66 -15.75 -11.31
CA GLY A 266 6.74 -16.32 -9.96
C GLY A 266 7.52 -15.38 -9.01
N PRO A 267 7.46 -15.58 -7.68
CA PRO A 267 8.12 -14.69 -6.71
C PRO A 267 9.64 -14.51 -6.87
N ASN A 268 10.30 -15.42 -7.59
CA ASN A 268 11.73 -15.37 -7.88
C ASN A 268 12.07 -14.57 -9.15
N ASP A 269 11.09 -14.28 -10.01
CA ASP A 269 11.30 -13.51 -11.24
C ASP A 269 11.53 -12.04 -10.96
N LYS A 270 12.50 -11.44 -11.66
CA LYS A 270 12.69 -9.97 -11.66
C LYS A 270 11.42 -9.23 -12.08
N GLY A 271 10.64 -9.82 -13.00
CA GLY A 271 9.37 -9.28 -13.47
C GLY A 271 8.28 -9.22 -12.38
N TYR A 272 8.35 -10.05 -11.35
CA TYR A 272 7.39 -10.06 -10.23
C TYR A 272 7.31 -8.72 -9.48
N ARG A 273 8.42 -7.95 -9.51
CA ARG A 273 8.54 -6.64 -8.86
C ARG A 273 8.13 -5.46 -9.74
N ILE A 274 7.64 -5.67 -10.97
CA ILE A 274 7.38 -4.60 -11.95
C ILE A 274 5.89 -4.36 -12.13
N GLY A 275 5.42 -3.20 -11.68
CA GLY A 275 4.06 -2.71 -11.89
C GLY A 275 3.95 -1.75 -13.08
N ILE A 276 2.76 -1.20 -13.27
CA ILE A 276 2.47 -0.16 -14.28
C ILE A 276 1.94 1.10 -13.58
N PHE A 277 2.32 2.27 -14.09
CA PHE A 277 1.61 3.52 -13.82
C PHE A 277 0.99 4.04 -15.12
N ASP A 278 -0.31 4.37 -15.08
CA ASP A 278 -1.06 4.90 -16.23
C ASP A 278 -1.34 6.40 -16.02
N ASP A 279 -0.79 7.24 -16.90
CA ASP A 279 -0.96 8.70 -16.90
C ASP A 279 -2.26 9.15 -17.61
N GLY A 280 -2.98 8.22 -18.22
CA GLY A 280 -4.14 8.49 -19.07
C GLY A 280 -5.39 7.72 -18.66
N TYR A 281 -5.49 7.16 -17.46
CA TYR A 281 -6.46 6.10 -17.17
C TYR A 281 -7.92 6.55 -17.38
N PHE A 282 -8.71 5.72 -18.07
CA PHE A 282 -10.07 6.00 -18.54
C PHE A 282 -10.26 7.26 -19.43
N SER A 283 -9.19 7.76 -20.06
CA SER A 283 -9.28 8.80 -21.10
C SER A 283 -9.81 8.26 -22.42
N SER A 284 -9.36 7.07 -22.83
CA SER A 284 -9.59 6.58 -24.20
C SER A 284 -9.44 5.07 -24.32
N THR A 285 -9.83 4.48 -25.45
CA THR A 285 -9.64 3.04 -25.69
C THR A 285 -8.18 2.59 -25.54
N THR A 286 -7.23 3.51 -25.74
CA THR A 286 -5.79 3.30 -25.56
C THR A 286 -5.20 4.02 -24.33
N ASP A 287 -6.02 4.69 -23.50
CA ASP A 287 -5.61 5.62 -22.43
C ASP A 287 -4.40 6.48 -22.78
N LEU A 288 -4.63 7.41 -23.72
CA LEU A 288 -3.65 8.33 -24.30
C LEU A 288 -2.40 7.65 -24.91
N GLY A 289 -2.44 6.33 -25.11
CA GLY A 289 -1.36 5.52 -25.65
C GLY A 289 -0.59 4.72 -24.59
N THR A 290 -1.10 4.59 -23.37
CA THR A 290 -0.64 3.58 -22.40
C THR A 290 -0.85 2.16 -22.95
N TYR A 291 -2.03 1.88 -23.49
CA TYR A 291 -2.40 0.57 -24.05
C TYR A 291 -2.31 0.56 -25.57
N ILE A 292 -1.82 -0.55 -26.12
CA ILE A 292 -1.84 -0.87 -27.56
C ILE A 292 -2.97 -1.87 -27.87
N ASN A 293 -3.14 -2.88 -27.01
CA ASN A 293 -4.15 -3.92 -27.06
C ASN A 293 -4.75 -4.11 -25.65
N ARG A 294 -5.58 -3.14 -25.23
CA ARG A 294 -6.14 -3.03 -23.87
C ARG A 294 -6.69 -4.35 -23.34
N ASN A 295 -7.36 -5.15 -24.17
CA ASN A 295 -7.94 -6.43 -23.74
C ASN A 295 -6.89 -7.41 -23.20
N LYS A 296 -5.75 -7.55 -23.90
CA LYS A 296 -4.63 -8.41 -23.49
C LYS A 296 -3.85 -7.81 -22.31
N GLU A 297 -3.58 -6.51 -22.37
CA GLU A 297 -2.81 -5.81 -21.33
C GLU A 297 -3.56 -5.75 -19.99
N VAL A 298 -4.88 -5.51 -20.00
CA VAL A 298 -5.74 -5.57 -18.80
C VAL A 298 -5.97 -7.02 -18.33
N GLN A 299 -5.90 -8.01 -19.22
CA GLN A 299 -5.86 -9.43 -18.81
C GLN A 299 -4.56 -9.78 -18.08
N TRP A 300 -3.40 -9.37 -18.59
CA TRP A 300 -2.11 -9.54 -17.91
C TRP A 300 -2.05 -8.79 -16.57
N LEU A 301 -2.49 -7.53 -16.53
CA LEU A 301 -2.59 -6.73 -15.30
C LEU A 301 -3.44 -7.44 -14.23
N SER A 302 -4.49 -8.16 -14.61
CA SER A 302 -5.32 -8.94 -13.66
C SER A 302 -4.61 -10.11 -12.98
N ASN A 303 -3.37 -10.44 -13.39
CA ASN A 303 -2.47 -11.32 -12.65
C ASN A 303 -1.28 -10.55 -12.08
N GLN A 304 -0.61 -9.73 -12.89
CA GLN A 304 0.59 -8.98 -12.48
C GLN A 304 0.32 -8.04 -11.29
N ALA A 305 -0.83 -7.37 -11.26
CA ALA A 305 -1.17 -6.42 -10.19
C ALA A 305 -1.66 -7.08 -8.88
N LYS A 306 -1.62 -8.42 -8.80
CA LYS A 306 -1.78 -9.16 -7.54
C LYS A 306 -0.52 -9.12 -6.67
N HIS A 307 0.64 -8.81 -7.26
CA HIS A 307 1.96 -8.84 -6.61
C HIS A 307 2.87 -7.65 -6.95
N ALA A 308 2.55 -6.88 -7.99
CA ALA A 308 3.09 -5.54 -8.22
C ALA A 308 1.97 -4.49 -8.11
N PHE A 309 2.31 -3.20 -8.01
CA PHE A 309 1.31 -2.14 -7.95
C PHE A 309 0.81 -1.74 -9.35
N PHE A 310 -0.51 -1.58 -9.50
CA PHE A 310 -1.11 -0.79 -10.57
C PHE A 310 -1.70 0.51 -10.01
N GLY A 311 -1.67 1.58 -10.78
CA GLY A 311 -2.20 2.90 -10.40
C GLY A 311 -1.79 3.97 -11.40
N GLY A 312 -1.82 5.24 -10.98
CA GLY A 312 -1.51 6.38 -11.85
C GLY A 312 -2.53 7.49 -11.67
N GLU A 313 -3.18 7.95 -12.74
CA GLU A 313 -4.14 9.05 -12.71
C GLU A 313 -5.23 8.98 -13.78
N PHE A 314 -6.38 9.60 -13.50
CA PHE A 314 -7.44 9.76 -14.49
C PHE A 314 -7.07 10.88 -15.46
N GLY A 315 -6.97 10.57 -16.75
CA GLY A 315 -6.66 11.57 -17.75
C GLY A 315 -7.88 12.29 -18.34
N ARG A 316 -7.61 13.08 -19.39
CA ARG A 316 -8.60 13.85 -20.15
C ARG A 316 -9.30 12.98 -21.19
N PRO A 317 -10.65 12.84 -21.17
CA PRO A 317 -11.39 12.10 -22.18
C PRO A 317 -11.07 12.52 -23.62
N ASP A 318 -10.69 11.53 -24.44
CA ASP A 318 -10.35 11.68 -25.85
C ASP A 318 -11.64 11.83 -26.69
N THR A 319 -11.71 12.87 -27.52
CA THR A 319 -12.88 13.16 -28.35
C THR A 319 -13.05 12.20 -29.54
N LYS A 320 -11.97 11.52 -29.94
CA LYS A 320 -11.92 10.56 -31.06
C LYS A 320 -11.98 9.12 -30.57
N LYS A 321 -11.08 8.72 -29.65
CA LYS A 321 -10.97 7.33 -29.13
C LYS A 321 -11.80 7.09 -27.86
N LYS A 322 -13.08 7.44 -27.89
CA LYS A 322 -13.97 7.40 -26.72
C LYS A 322 -14.03 6.01 -26.05
N ILE A 323 -13.94 5.97 -24.72
CA ILE A 323 -14.18 4.80 -23.87
C ILE A 323 -15.41 5.04 -22.98
N ASP A 324 -16.14 4.00 -22.60
CA ASP A 324 -17.17 4.14 -21.57
C ASP A 324 -16.52 4.39 -20.21
N SER A 325 -16.63 5.63 -19.74
CA SER A 325 -16.23 6.07 -18.40
C SER A 325 -17.43 6.13 -17.44
N SER A 326 -18.46 5.30 -17.64
CA SER A 326 -19.52 5.09 -16.64
C SER A 326 -18.94 4.54 -15.34
N LEU A 327 -19.56 4.87 -14.19
CA LEU A 327 -19.10 4.35 -12.89
C LEU A 327 -19.09 2.81 -12.86
N LYS A 328 -20.04 2.16 -13.56
CA LYS A 328 -20.08 0.69 -13.67
C LYS A 328 -18.86 0.14 -14.40
N ASN A 329 -18.48 0.71 -15.55
CA ASN A 329 -17.33 0.22 -16.30
C ASN A 329 -16.00 0.57 -15.62
N ILE A 330 -15.88 1.77 -15.05
CA ILE A 330 -14.73 2.20 -14.23
C ILE A 330 -14.48 1.19 -13.10
N LEU A 331 -15.49 0.85 -12.30
CA LEU A 331 -15.33 -0.10 -11.21
C LEU A 331 -15.06 -1.53 -11.68
N SER A 332 -15.69 -1.96 -12.78
CA SER A 332 -15.46 -3.29 -13.36
C SER A 332 -14.02 -3.51 -13.79
N GLU A 333 -13.36 -2.50 -14.37
CA GLU A 333 -11.96 -2.62 -14.75
C GLU A 333 -11.03 -2.39 -13.56
N ILE A 334 -11.31 -1.42 -12.68
CA ILE A 334 -10.49 -1.12 -11.50
C ILE A 334 -10.33 -2.30 -10.54
N PHE A 335 -11.39 -3.11 -10.35
CA PHE A 335 -11.28 -4.39 -9.63
C PHE A 335 -10.40 -5.39 -10.40
N LYS A 336 -10.56 -5.49 -11.72
CA LYS A 336 -9.80 -6.42 -12.57
C LYS A 336 -8.30 -6.06 -12.64
N THR A 337 -7.94 -4.79 -12.67
CA THR A 337 -6.55 -4.31 -12.72
C THR A 337 -5.89 -4.18 -11.36
N HIS A 338 -6.59 -4.51 -10.26
CA HIS A 338 -6.12 -4.35 -8.89
C HIS A 338 -5.55 -2.94 -8.60
N THR A 339 -6.30 -1.90 -9.00
CA THR A 339 -5.86 -0.50 -8.88
C THR A 339 -5.62 -0.13 -7.42
N SER A 340 -4.35 0.15 -7.11
CA SER A 340 -3.87 0.31 -5.74
C SER A 340 -3.82 1.77 -5.28
N TYR A 341 -3.58 2.69 -6.21
CA TYR A 341 -3.44 4.13 -5.97
C TYR A 341 -3.85 4.95 -7.18
N LEU A 342 -4.40 6.14 -6.98
CA LEU A 342 -4.73 7.11 -8.04
C LEU A 342 -4.46 8.55 -7.59
N ASN A 343 -4.19 9.46 -8.53
CA ASN A 343 -4.11 10.89 -8.25
C ASN A 343 -5.49 11.45 -7.87
N LEU A 344 -5.53 12.32 -6.87
CA LEU A 344 -6.75 12.97 -6.38
C LEU A 344 -7.11 14.26 -7.14
N GLU A 345 -6.16 14.83 -7.88
CA GLU A 345 -6.22 16.21 -8.38
C GLU A 345 -6.06 16.34 -9.90
N PHE A 346 -5.44 15.36 -10.56
CA PHE A 346 -5.28 15.40 -12.02
C PHE A 346 -6.62 15.25 -12.75
N TYR A 347 -6.77 16.03 -13.82
CA TYR A 347 -7.97 16.23 -14.62
C TYR A 347 -9.30 16.34 -13.82
N GLU A 348 -9.56 17.55 -13.31
CA GLU A 348 -10.67 17.85 -12.40
C GLU A 348 -12.04 17.33 -12.87
N GLU A 349 -12.39 17.41 -14.15
CA GLU A 349 -13.73 17.00 -14.63
C GLU A 349 -13.99 15.49 -14.49
N SER A 350 -12.98 14.61 -14.61
CA SER A 350 -13.15 13.17 -14.32
C SER A 350 -13.37 12.94 -12.83
N ILE A 351 -12.59 13.61 -11.98
CA ILE A 351 -12.74 13.59 -10.51
C ILE A 351 -14.12 14.13 -10.07
N LYS A 352 -14.61 15.20 -10.72
CA LYS A 352 -15.90 15.85 -10.50
C LYS A 352 -17.07 15.00 -10.97
N LYS A 353 -16.95 14.31 -12.13
CA LYS A 353 -17.90 13.29 -12.58
C LYS A 353 -18.09 12.19 -11.53
N LEU A 354 -17.01 11.69 -10.94
CA LEU A 354 -17.06 10.67 -9.88
C LEU A 354 -17.64 11.19 -8.55
N LYS A 355 -17.41 12.45 -8.20
CA LYS A 355 -18.03 13.11 -7.03
C LYS A 355 -19.55 13.28 -7.22
N ASN A 356 -19.99 13.60 -8.43
CA ASN A 356 -21.40 13.88 -8.72
C ASN A 356 -22.23 12.62 -9.05
N THR A 357 -21.59 11.55 -9.56
CA THR A 357 -22.27 10.29 -9.88
C THR A 357 -22.62 9.53 -8.61
N LYS A 358 -23.88 9.09 -8.48
CA LYS A 358 -24.34 8.23 -7.38
C LYS A 358 -24.02 6.76 -7.63
N TYR A 359 -23.58 6.05 -6.59
CA TYR A 359 -23.42 4.61 -6.58
C TYR A 359 -24.78 3.96 -6.35
N ASN A 360 -25.30 3.28 -7.36
CA ASN A 360 -26.57 2.54 -7.33
C ASN A 360 -26.36 1.13 -7.93
N LEU A 361 -25.33 0.40 -7.45
CA LEU A 361 -24.94 -0.93 -7.95
C LEU A 361 -25.15 -1.99 -6.84
N SER A 362 -24.43 -3.11 -6.89
CA SER A 362 -24.67 -4.28 -6.03
C SER A 362 -24.34 -4.09 -4.55
N ASP A 363 -23.43 -3.18 -4.18
CA ASP A 363 -23.12 -2.92 -2.78
C ASP A 363 -24.18 -2.05 -2.10
N LYS A 364 -25.00 -2.69 -1.26
CA LYS A 364 -26.07 -2.04 -0.51
C LYS A 364 -25.57 -1.02 0.52
N VAL A 365 -24.34 -1.13 1.01
CA VAL A 365 -23.76 -0.20 2.01
C VAL A 365 -23.48 1.17 1.37
N TYR A 366 -23.14 1.18 0.08
CA TYR A 366 -22.82 2.40 -0.67
C TYR A 366 -23.97 2.90 -1.57
N ASN A 367 -25.16 2.29 -1.53
CA ASN A 367 -26.29 2.74 -2.32
C ASN A 367 -26.67 4.20 -1.99
N GLY A 368 -26.75 5.07 -3.01
CA GLY A 368 -26.97 6.51 -2.85
C GLY A 368 -25.75 7.31 -2.38
N GLN A 369 -24.60 6.70 -2.12
CA GLN A 369 -23.32 7.39 -1.90
C GLN A 369 -22.72 7.89 -3.23
N THR A 370 -21.58 8.57 -3.20
CA THR A 370 -20.89 9.01 -4.42
C THR A 370 -19.95 7.92 -4.94
N GLY A 371 -19.76 7.87 -6.27
CA GLY A 371 -18.77 6.98 -6.89
C GLY A 371 -17.34 7.27 -6.38
N MET A 372 -17.05 8.54 -6.09
CA MET A 372 -15.82 8.98 -5.44
C MET A 372 -15.62 8.35 -4.05
N LEU A 373 -16.66 8.27 -3.19
CA LEU A 373 -16.53 7.63 -1.88
C LEU A 373 -16.28 6.13 -2.00
N TYR A 374 -16.97 5.45 -2.92
CA TYR A 374 -16.75 4.02 -3.17
C TYR A 374 -15.29 3.76 -3.59
N ILE A 375 -14.80 4.51 -4.60
CA ILE A 375 -13.42 4.42 -5.08
C ILE A 375 -12.41 4.79 -3.99
N GLN A 376 -12.65 5.86 -3.23
CA GLN A 376 -11.77 6.29 -2.14
C GLN A 376 -11.59 5.17 -1.12
N ASN A 377 -12.68 4.58 -0.65
CA ASN A 377 -12.63 3.53 0.36
C ASN A 377 -11.97 2.25 -0.18
N HIS A 378 -12.22 1.90 -1.44
CA HIS A 378 -11.81 0.61 -2.03
C HIS A 378 -10.46 0.61 -2.75
N LEU A 379 -9.85 1.76 -3.11
CA LEU A 379 -8.53 1.79 -3.75
C LEU A 379 -7.47 1.04 -2.94
N GLY A 380 -6.73 0.12 -3.55
CA GLY A 380 -5.81 -0.76 -2.81
C GLY A 380 -6.54 -1.86 -2.04
N TYR A 381 -5.96 -2.30 -0.92
CA TYR A 381 -6.59 -3.28 -0.03
C TYR A 381 -7.48 -2.58 1.02
N ARG A 382 -8.59 -3.21 1.39
CA ARG A 382 -9.48 -2.78 2.49
C ARG A 382 -9.92 -4.02 3.25
N PHE A 383 -9.27 -4.29 4.39
CA PHE A 383 -9.57 -5.46 5.21
C PHE A 383 -10.74 -5.19 6.16
N VAL A 384 -11.68 -6.14 6.24
CA VAL A 384 -12.82 -6.11 7.16
C VAL A 384 -13.01 -7.50 7.79
N THR A 385 -13.05 -7.57 9.11
CA THR A 385 -13.39 -8.80 9.83
C THR A 385 -14.87 -9.14 9.56
N ARG A 386 -15.14 -10.38 9.14
CA ARG A 386 -16.49 -10.90 8.88
C ARG A 386 -16.96 -11.93 9.91
N SER A 387 -16.04 -12.58 10.63
CA SER A 387 -16.34 -13.33 11.86
C SER A 387 -15.08 -13.54 12.70
N VAL A 388 -15.23 -13.69 14.01
CA VAL A 388 -14.20 -14.21 14.93
C VAL A 388 -14.76 -15.41 15.68
N SER A 389 -13.95 -16.47 15.82
CA SER A 389 -14.24 -17.63 16.65
C SER A 389 -13.02 -17.93 17.52
N ILE A 390 -13.20 -18.12 18.83
CA ILE A 390 -12.10 -18.12 19.81
C ILE A 390 -12.32 -19.12 20.96
N THR A 391 -11.23 -19.62 21.55
CA THR A 391 -11.23 -20.26 22.88
C THR A 391 -11.50 -19.21 23.97
N LYS A 392 -12.75 -19.02 24.42
CA LYS A 392 -13.09 -17.98 25.42
C LYS A 392 -12.47 -18.20 26.80
N THR A 393 -12.14 -19.44 27.17
CA THR A 393 -11.46 -19.79 28.42
C THR A 393 -10.37 -20.82 28.11
N VAL A 394 -9.18 -20.63 28.69
CA VAL A 394 -8.00 -21.50 28.51
C VAL A 394 -7.26 -21.59 29.85
N ARG A 395 -6.96 -22.79 30.34
CA ARG A 395 -6.09 -22.96 31.52
C ARG A 395 -4.63 -22.70 31.14
N LYS A 396 -3.77 -22.44 32.13
CA LYS A 396 -2.32 -22.48 31.88
C LYS A 396 -1.91 -23.82 31.25
N ASN A 397 -0.94 -23.77 30.34
CA ASN A 397 -0.41 -24.89 29.55
C ASN A 397 -1.36 -25.54 28.52
N GLU A 398 -2.64 -25.12 28.46
CA GLU A 398 -3.57 -25.49 27.38
C GLU A 398 -3.34 -24.66 26.11
N SER A 399 -3.96 -25.08 25.01
CA SER A 399 -3.88 -24.43 23.69
C SER A 399 -4.88 -23.27 23.60
N PHE A 400 -4.38 -22.05 23.35
CA PHE A 400 -5.19 -20.96 22.83
C PHE A 400 -5.48 -21.20 21.35
N GLY A 401 -6.70 -20.90 20.91
CA GLY A 401 -7.11 -21.02 19.51
C GLY A 401 -7.96 -19.85 19.05
N LEU A 402 -7.69 -19.38 17.83
CA LEU A 402 -8.35 -18.24 17.20
C LEU A 402 -8.52 -18.46 15.70
N MET A 403 -9.72 -18.17 15.20
CA MET A 403 -10.04 -18.04 13.78
C MET A 403 -10.64 -16.66 13.50
N VAL A 404 -10.23 -16.06 12.38
CA VAL A 404 -10.76 -14.78 11.87
C VAL A 404 -11.05 -14.93 10.39
N LYS A 405 -12.32 -14.73 9.98
CA LYS A 405 -12.66 -14.55 8.57
C LYS A 405 -12.44 -13.08 8.22
N ILE A 406 -11.55 -12.81 7.29
CA ILE A 406 -11.12 -11.47 6.87
C ILE A 406 -11.47 -11.31 5.39
N ALA A 407 -12.41 -10.41 5.08
CA ALA A 407 -12.64 -9.98 3.71
C ALA A 407 -11.61 -8.92 3.32
N ASN A 408 -11.02 -9.04 2.14
CA ASN A 408 -10.44 -7.89 1.46
C ASN A 408 -11.46 -7.43 0.40
N VAL A 409 -12.19 -6.36 0.70
CA VAL A 409 -13.16 -5.77 -0.23
C VAL A 409 -12.52 -4.78 -1.20
N GLY A 410 -11.30 -4.32 -0.88
CA GLY A 410 -10.58 -3.37 -1.72
C GLY A 410 -10.22 -3.95 -3.09
N PHE A 411 -10.03 -3.07 -4.07
CA PHE A 411 -9.74 -3.42 -5.45
C PHE A 411 -8.47 -4.27 -5.59
N ALA A 412 -7.46 -4.07 -4.73
CA ALA A 412 -6.14 -4.67 -4.85
C ALA A 412 -5.71 -5.56 -3.67
N ASN A 413 -4.68 -6.36 -3.93
CA ASN A 413 -3.95 -7.09 -2.90
C ASN A 413 -3.07 -6.15 -2.05
N LEU A 414 -2.70 -6.60 -0.85
CA LEU A 414 -1.63 -5.96 -0.09
C LEU A 414 -0.28 -6.38 -0.67
N ILE A 415 0.37 -5.49 -1.42
CA ILE A 415 1.67 -5.78 -2.07
C ILE A 415 2.84 -5.81 -1.07
N LYS A 416 2.81 -4.95 -0.04
CA LYS A 416 3.91 -4.81 0.92
C LYS A 416 3.81 -5.84 2.05
N GLN A 417 4.79 -6.74 2.17
CA GLN A 417 4.83 -7.78 3.19
C GLN A 417 4.61 -7.22 4.62
N LYS A 418 3.76 -7.91 5.37
CA LYS A 418 3.45 -7.64 6.79
C LYS A 418 3.56 -8.93 7.61
N ILE A 419 3.71 -8.78 8.91
CA ILE A 419 3.66 -9.82 9.93
C ILE A 419 2.37 -9.65 10.73
N VAL A 420 1.66 -10.75 10.95
CA VAL A 420 0.54 -10.81 11.90
C VAL A 420 1.09 -10.96 13.31
N VAL A 421 0.55 -10.22 14.27
CA VAL A 421 0.88 -10.33 15.69
C VAL A 421 -0.42 -10.39 16.49
N ILE A 422 -0.59 -11.46 17.27
CA ILE A 422 -1.63 -11.52 18.28
C ILE A 422 -1.15 -10.73 19.50
N MET A 423 -1.99 -9.81 19.98
CA MET A 423 -1.73 -9.02 21.17
C MET A 423 -2.81 -9.30 22.21
N MET A 424 -2.40 -9.74 23.40
CA MET A 424 -3.30 -10.04 24.52
C MET A 424 -3.08 -8.99 25.61
N ARG A 425 -4.00 -8.04 25.75
CA ARG A 425 -3.96 -7.02 26.82
C ARG A 425 -4.73 -7.51 28.04
N ASN A 426 -4.04 -7.65 29.17
CA ASN A 426 -4.68 -7.98 30.45
C ASN A 426 -5.58 -6.82 30.88
N LYS A 427 -6.86 -7.07 31.17
CA LYS A 427 -7.86 -6.04 31.50
C LYS A 427 -7.64 -5.36 32.86
N LYS A 428 -6.92 -5.98 33.79
CA LYS A 428 -6.65 -5.43 35.13
C LYS A 428 -5.35 -4.62 35.17
N THR A 429 -4.30 -5.06 34.47
CA THR A 429 -2.97 -4.45 34.53
C THR A 429 -2.57 -3.67 33.28
N ASN A 430 -3.35 -3.75 32.20
CA ASN A 430 -3.02 -3.27 30.86
C ASN A 430 -1.72 -3.82 30.25
N ALA A 431 -1.08 -4.83 30.88
CA ALA A 431 0.09 -5.51 30.33
C ALA A 431 -0.26 -6.21 29.01
N VAL A 432 0.59 -6.06 27.99
CA VAL A 432 0.37 -6.58 26.63
C VAL A 432 1.37 -7.67 26.29
N PHE A 433 0.89 -8.90 26.12
CA PHE A 433 1.67 -10.03 25.62
C PHE A 433 1.57 -10.07 24.10
N LYS A 434 2.72 -10.12 23.40
CA LYS A 434 2.79 -10.19 21.93
C LYS A 434 3.18 -11.59 21.49
N ILE A 435 2.51 -12.10 20.46
CA ILE A 435 2.82 -13.38 19.81
C ILE A 435 2.90 -13.13 18.29
N PRO A 436 4.11 -12.85 17.75
CA PRO A 436 4.32 -12.69 16.31
C PRO A 436 4.15 -14.01 15.58
N ILE A 437 3.23 -14.05 14.62
CA ILE A 437 2.93 -15.24 13.82
C ILE A 437 3.93 -15.30 12.67
N THR A 438 5.09 -15.88 12.98
CA THR A 438 6.24 -16.05 12.07
C THR A 438 6.87 -17.41 12.32
N SER A 439 7.52 -18.00 11.31
CA SER A 439 8.15 -19.32 11.37
C SER A 439 9.17 -19.48 12.51
N ASN A 440 9.78 -18.37 12.94
CA ASN A 440 10.88 -18.33 13.92
C ASN A 440 10.47 -17.61 15.22
N GLY A 441 9.18 -17.46 15.50
CA GLY A 441 8.62 -16.54 16.51
C GLY A 441 8.87 -16.86 18.00
N GLY A 442 9.79 -17.77 18.33
CA GLY A 442 10.12 -18.20 19.70
C GLY A 442 9.07 -19.09 20.39
N ILE A 443 7.78 -18.85 20.11
CA ILE A 443 6.67 -19.69 20.55
C ILE A 443 6.38 -20.76 19.49
N LYS A 444 6.40 -22.04 19.87
CA LYS A 444 6.01 -23.14 18.97
C LYS A 444 4.50 -23.07 18.69
N LEU A 445 4.15 -22.64 17.48
CA LEU A 445 2.77 -22.66 16.99
C LEU A 445 2.34 -24.11 16.73
N GLN A 446 1.10 -24.45 17.08
CA GLN A 446 0.44 -25.72 16.76
C GLN A 446 -0.32 -25.63 15.43
N LEU A 447 -0.82 -24.44 15.08
CA LEU A 447 -1.40 -24.12 13.79
C LEU A 447 -1.07 -22.68 13.41
N ALA A 448 -0.77 -22.46 12.13
CA ALA A 448 -0.82 -21.15 11.49
C ALA A 448 -1.28 -21.33 10.03
N SER A 449 -2.49 -20.87 9.71
CA SER A 449 -3.05 -20.94 8.34
C SER A 449 -3.51 -19.56 7.88
N ASN A 450 -3.29 -19.26 6.60
CA ASN A 450 -3.50 -17.95 5.96
C ASN A 450 -2.86 -16.77 6.74
N ALA A 451 -1.72 -17.03 7.39
CA ALA A 451 -1.03 -16.06 8.26
C ALA A 451 -0.23 -14.98 7.51
N ASN A 452 -0.12 -15.07 6.18
CA ASN A 452 0.48 -14.02 5.35
C ASN A 452 -0.61 -13.06 4.81
N PRO A 453 -0.64 -11.77 5.23
CA PRO A 453 -1.64 -10.81 4.78
C PRO A 453 -1.57 -10.43 3.30
N VAL A 454 -0.45 -10.73 2.62
CA VAL A 454 -0.33 -10.56 1.16
C VAL A 454 -1.26 -11.53 0.42
N ALA A 455 -1.57 -12.69 1.01
CA ALA A 455 -2.47 -13.70 0.44
C ALA A 455 -3.96 -13.40 0.69
N TRP A 456 -4.31 -12.31 1.40
CA TRP A 456 -5.70 -11.89 1.61
C TRP A 456 -6.21 -11.15 0.36
N ASN A 457 -6.46 -11.93 -0.70
CA ASN A 457 -6.72 -11.43 -2.04
C ASN A 457 -7.94 -10.51 -2.14
N SER A 458 -7.86 -9.51 -3.02
CA SER A 458 -8.98 -8.65 -3.44
C SER A 458 -10.24 -9.45 -3.78
N ASN A 459 -11.40 -8.89 -3.43
CA ASN A 459 -12.73 -9.48 -3.62
C ASN A 459 -12.85 -10.92 -3.09
N SER A 460 -12.20 -11.23 -1.96
CA SER A 460 -12.22 -12.57 -1.35
C SER A 460 -12.29 -12.52 0.18
N VAL A 461 -12.61 -13.67 0.78
CA VAL A 461 -12.60 -13.88 2.24
C VAL A 461 -11.58 -14.94 2.60
N SER A 462 -10.54 -14.55 3.33
CA SER A 462 -9.53 -15.47 3.87
C SER A 462 -9.89 -15.90 5.29
N SER A 463 -9.62 -17.16 5.64
CA SER A 463 -9.79 -17.70 7.00
C SER A 463 -8.42 -17.79 7.67
N PHE A 464 -8.01 -16.72 8.37
CA PHE A 464 -6.81 -16.74 9.20
C PHE A 464 -7.06 -17.58 10.45
N GLN A 465 -6.17 -18.52 10.74
CA GLN A 465 -6.27 -19.45 11.88
C GLN A 465 -4.92 -19.57 12.58
N VAL A 466 -4.95 -19.58 13.92
CA VAL A 466 -3.77 -19.76 14.75
C VAL A 466 -4.08 -20.55 16.01
N ALA A 467 -3.16 -21.43 16.40
CA ALA A 467 -3.18 -22.12 17.68
C ALA A 467 -1.76 -22.20 18.28
N PHE A 468 -1.66 -22.06 19.60
CA PHE A 468 -0.42 -22.22 20.36
C PHE A 468 -0.74 -22.49 21.84
N LYS A 469 0.16 -23.17 22.56
CA LYS A 469 0.08 -23.25 24.03
C LYS A 469 0.35 -21.87 24.62
N LEU A 470 -0.45 -21.47 25.62
CA LEU A 470 -0.21 -20.19 26.32
C LEU A 470 1.15 -20.22 27.04
N PRO A 471 2.02 -19.21 26.81
CA PRO A 471 3.30 -19.10 27.54
C PRO A 471 3.09 -18.97 29.06
N ASN A 472 3.92 -19.66 29.85
CA ASN A 472 3.79 -19.75 31.32
C ASN A 472 3.82 -18.39 32.03
N ASN A 473 4.41 -17.36 31.39
CA ASN A 473 4.50 -16.00 31.90
C ASN A 473 3.24 -15.14 31.65
N VAL A 474 2.19 -15.67 31.01
CA VAL A 474 0.87 -15.03 30.91
C VAL A 474 0.10 -15.27 32.23
N PRO A 475 -0.24 -14.23 33.01
CA PRO A 475 -0.99 -14.38 34.26
C PRO A 475 -2.44 -14.85 34.05
N VAL A 476 -3.03 -15.40 35.11
CA VAL A 476 -4.49 -15.61 35.20
C VAL A 476 -5.21 -14.26 35.12
N GLY A 477 -6.38 -14.26 34.49
CA GLY A 477 -7.26 -13.09 34.40
C GLY A 477 -7.96 -12.95 33.05
N ASN A 478 -8.68 -11.84 32.90
CA ASN A 478 -9.42 -11.49 31.70
C ASN A 478 -8.54 -10.68 30.75
N TYR A 479 -8.61 -10.96 29.45
CA TYR A 479 -7.83 -10.34 28.40
C TYR A 479 -8.71 -9.85 27.25
N SER A 480 -8.27 -8.78 26.59
CA SER A 480 -8.74 -8.39 25.25
C SER A 480 -7.68 -8.75 24.20
N VAL A 481 -8.11 -9.34 23.09
CA VAL A 481 -7.28 -9.86 22.00
C VAL A 481 -7.37 -8.95 20.79
N TYR A 482 -6.21 -8.61 20.24
CA TYR A 482 -6.08 -7.75 19.07
C TYR A 482 -5.18 -8.38 18.00
N LEU A 483 -5.51 -8.07 16.74
CA LEU A 483 -4.75 -8.40 15.54
C LEU A 483 -3.99 -7.17 15.06
N ARG A 484 -2.67 -7.14 15.29
CA ARG A 484 -1.79 -6.14 14.65
C ARG A 484 -1.23 -6.74 13.37
N VAL A 485 -1.26 -5.97 12.29
CA VAL A 485 -0.67 -6.33 11.00
C VAL A 485 0.32 -5.25 10.61
N ALA A 486 1.63 -5.49 10.77
CA ALA A 486 2.69 -4.48 10.64
C ALA A 486 3.97 -5.07 10.01
N SER A 487 4.86 -4.25 9.44
CA SER A 487 6.08 -4.72 8.75
C SER A 487 7.17 -5.28 9.68
N ASN A 488 6.99 -5.20 11.00
CA ASN A 488 7.89 -5.79 11.99
C ASN A 488 7.05 -6.27 13.18
N GLY A 489 7.14 -7.55 13.55
CA GLY A 489 6.35 -8.14 14.63
C GLY A 489 6.61 -7.53 16.02
N ASN A 490 7.81 -7.01 16.24
CA ASN A 490 8.22 -6.40 17.51
C ASN A 490 7.82 -4.90 17.60
N SER A 491 7.34 -4.30 16.50
CA SER A 491 6.98 -2.87 16.43
C SER A 491 5.92 -2.43 17.46
N ASN A 492 5.97 -1.15 17.82
CA ASN A 492 5.08 -0.47 18.76
C ASN A 492 4.48 0.79 18.11
N GLY A 493 3.26 1.17 18.50
CA GLY A 493 2.60 2.37 17.97
C GLY A 493 2.48 2.36 16.44
N ALA A 494 2.69 3.52 15.81
CA ALA A 494 2.70 3.67 14.35
C ALA A 494 3.89 2.98 13.63
N ASN A 495 4.94 2.57 14.34
CA ASN A 495 6.15 2.05 13.69
C ASN A 495 5.86 0.76 12.90
N GLY A 496 6.47 0.64 11.72
CA GLY A 496 6.23 -0.49 10.81
C GLY A 496 4.90 -0.42 10.05
N TYR A 497 4.22 0.74 10.04
CA TYR A 497 3.01 1.02 9.26
C TYR A 497 1.91 -0.04 9.47
N PRO A 498 1.28 -0.06 10.66
CA PRO A 498 0.23 -1.02 11.00
C PRO A 498 -1.06 -0.76 10.21
N ILE A 499 -1.77 -1.83 9.85
CA ILE A 499 -3.02 -1.79 9.08
C ILE A 499 -4.24 -1.77 10.01
N ARG A 500 -5.10 -0.76 9.84
CA ARG A 500 -6.44 -0.66 10.43
C ARG A 500 -7.47 -1.35 9.53
N PHE A 501 -8.37 -2.12 10.12
CA PHE A 501 -9.49 -2.75 9.44
C PHE A 501 -10.68 -1.79 9.39
N ALA A 502 -11.47 -1.87 8.31
CA ALA A 502 -12.60 -0.99 8.03
C ALA A 502 -13.94 -1.59 8.51
N ASN A 503 -13.96 -2.13 9.73
CA ASN A 503 -15.20 -2.51 10.41
C ASN A 503 -15.93 -1.27 10.94
N GLU A 504 -17.26 -1.36 11.02
CA GLU A 504 -18.05 -0.34 11.73
C GLU A 504 -17.85 -0.38 13.25
N GLY A 505 -18.12 0.75 13.89
CA GLY A 505 -18.06 0.93 15.34
C GLY A 505 -16.72 1.43 15.89
N ASN A 506 -16.79 2.34 16.86
CA ASN A 506 -15.65 3.12 17.36
C ASN A 506 -14.57 2.30 18.06
N ASN A 507 -14.88 1.10 18.54
CA ASN A 507 -14.03 0.33 19.47
C ASN A 507 -13.20 -0.78 18.78
N ILE A 508 -13.27 -0.94 17.46
CA ILE A 508 -12.50 -1.99 16.75
C ILE A 508 -11.02 -1.61 16.60
N TRP A 509 -10.68 -0.32 16.54
CA TRP A 509 -9.28 0.13 16.40
C TRP A 509 -8.75 0.69 17.72
N ASP A 510 -7.80 -0.01 18.34
CA ASP A 510 -7.08 0.54 19.49
C ASP A 510 -5.91 1.40 19.01
N ALA A 511 -6.02 2.71 19.23
CA ALA A 511 -5.01 3.70 18.82
C ALA A 511 -3.75 3.73 19.71
N THR A 512 -3.70 2.99 20.82
CA THR A 512 -2.49 2.83 21.64
C THR A 512 -1.65 1.64 21.17
N LEU A 513 -2.31 0.53 20.85
CA LEU A 513 -1.68 -0.68 20.31
C LEU A 513 -1.45 -0.59 18.80
N TYR A 514 -2.20 0.28 18.11
CA TYR A 514 -2.38 0.31 16.66
C TYR A 514 -2.69 -1.11 16.15
N ALA A 515 -3.79 -1.67 16.68
CA ALA A 515 -4.21 -3.05 16.47
C ALA A 515 -5.74 -3.16 16.45
N ASN A 516 -6.25 -4.20 15.77
CA ASN A 516 -7.68 -4.41 15.54
C ASN A 516 -8.23 -5.38 16.57
N TYR A 517 -9.19 -4.95 17.40
CA TYR A 517 -9.84 -5.78 18.41
C TYR A 517 -10.62 -6.94 17.78
N LEU A 518 -10.52 -8.13 18.37
CA LEU A 518 -11.15 -9.35 17.87
C LEU A 518 -12.08 -10.02 18.89
N ALA A 519 -11.70 -10.04 20.17
CA ALA A 519 -12.40 -10.79 21.19
C ALA A 519 -11.88 -10.47 22.60
N ASP A 520 -12.65 -10.88 23.60
CA ASP A 520 -12.17 -11.12 24.96
C ASP A 520 -12.01 -12.62 25.23
N PHE A 521 -11.05 -12.98 26.09
CA PHE A 521 -10.90 -14.34 26.63
C PHE A 521 -10.34 -14.35 28.06
N THR A 522 -10.40 -15.51 28.71
CA THR A 522 -10.01 -15.70 30.12
C THR A 522 -8.90 -16.74 30.23
N VAL A 523 -7.83 -16.41 30.97
CA VAL A 523 -6.80 -17.36 31.39
C VAL A 523 -7.08 -17.82 32.82
N THR A 524 -7.18 -19.13 33.05
CA THR A 524 -7.45 -19.73 34.37
C THR A 524 -6.28 -20.59 34.87
N ASN A 525 -6.28 -20.92 36.17
CA ASN A 525 -5.32 -21.86 36.72
C ASN A 525 -5.62 -23.30 36.25
N SER A 526 -4.57 -24.10 36.14
CA SER A 526 -4.63 -25.54 35.87
C SER A 526 -4.96 -26.30 37.16
N ASN A 527 -6.14 -26.03 37.74
CA ASN A 527 -6.61 -26.80 38.89
C ASN A 527 -6.82 -28.27 38.46
N ASN A 528 -6.43 -29.20 39.33
CA ASN A 528 -6.69 -30.63 39.18
C ASN A 528 -8.21 -30.90 38.99
N PRO A 529 -8.61 -31.99 38.33
CA PRO A 529 -10.01 -32.27 38.05
C PRO A 529 -10.76 -32.64 39.34
N THR A 530 -11.40 -31.67 39.97
CA THR A 530 -12.53 -31.94 40.87
C THR A 530 -13.63 -32.60 40.05
N THR A 531 -13.88 -33.88 40.32
CA THR A 531 -14.92 -34.68 39.67
C THR A 531 -16.29 -34.10 39.97
N ASN A 532 -17.02 -33.68 38.93
CA ASN A 532 -18.45 -33.39 39.03
C ASN A 532 -19.23 -34.71 39.19
N LYS A 533 -19.17 -35.33 40.37
CA LYS A 533 -20.16 -36.32 40.78
C LYS A 533 -21.43 -35.55 41.15
N PRO A 534 -22.59 -35.79 40.50
CA PRO A 534 -23.82 -35.11 40.85
C PRO A 534 -24.32 -35.61 42.21
N THR A 535 -24.22 -34.78 43.24
CA THR A 535 -24.79 -35.07 44.56
C THR A 535 -26.29 -34.73 44.55
N THR A 536 -27.10 -35.66 44.06
CA THR A 536 -28.54 -35.65 44.34
C THR A 536 -28.75 -35.87 45.84
N THR A 537 -29.36 -34.91 46.52
CA THR A 537 -29.81 -35.08 47.91
C THR A 537 -31.10 -34.30 48.11
N THR A 538 -32.21 -34.97 47.82
CA THR A 538 -33.57 -34.48 48.05
C THR A 538 -33.78 -34.20 49.54
N LYS A 539 -34.14 -32.96 49.90
CA LYS A 539 -34.71 -32.64 51.21
C LYS A 539 -36.19 -32.29 51.04
N LYS A 540 -37.03 -33.09 51.70
CA LYS A 540 -38.49 -32.94 51.81
C LYS A 540 -38.81 -31.64 52.59
N PRO A 541 -39.83 -30.86 52.21
CA PRO A 541 -40.18 -29.62 52.91
C PRO A 541 -40.88 -29.89 54.25
N THR A 542 -40.70 -28.98 55.22
CA THR A 542 -41.43 -29.00 56.49
C THR A 542 -41.83 -27.59 56.94
N THR A 543 -43.15 -27.35 56.89
CA THR A 543 -43.97 -26.53 57.81
C THR A 543 -43.47 -25.16 58.29
N THR A 544 -44.24 -24.13 57.92
CA THR A 544 -44.28 -22.79 58.52
C THR A 544 -44.72 -22.77 59.99
N LYS A 545 -44.25 -21.77 60.76
CA LYS A 545 -44.97 -21.17 61.90
C LYS A 545 -44.89 -19.63 61.84
N LYS A 546 -45.81 -18.95 62.54
CA LYS A 546 -46.07 -17.49 62.49
C LYS A 546 -45.01 -16.63 63.21
N PRO A 547 -44.98 -15.29 62.99
CA PRO A 547 -43.98 -14.37 63.55
C PRO A 547 -44.41 -13.69 64.86
N THR A 548 -43.46 -13.06 65.56
CA THR A 548 -43.70 -12.25 66.78
C THR A 548 -42.89 -10.95 66.83
N THR A 549 -43.63 -9.82 66.75
CA THR A 549 -43.46 -8.55 67.48
C THR A 549 -42.07 -7.95 67.77
N THR A 550 -41.76 -6.91 66.98
CA THR A 550 -41.25 -5.57 67.35
C THR A 550 -40.90 -5.22 68.81
N ARG A 551 -39.72 -4.58 69.02
CA ARG A 551 -39.52 -3.37 69.86
C ARG A 551 -38.57 -2.38 69.15
N LYS A 552 -38.58 -1.11 69.57
CA LYS A 552 -37.87 0.05 68.99
C LYS A 552 -37.56 1.07 70.14
N PRO A 553 -36.91 2.22 69.89
CA PRO A 553 -35.45 2.44 69.87
C PRO A 553 -34.91 3.32 71.04
N THR A 554 -33.59 3.36 71.19
CA THR A 554 -32.82 4.40 71.94
C THR A 554 -31.51 4.67 71.19
N THR A 555 -31.28 5.79 70.47
CA THR A 555 -31.11 7.22 70.83
C THR A 555 -29.66 7.68 71.08
N THR A 556 -29.02 8.15 70.00
CA THR A 556 -28.14 9.35 69.90
C THR A 556 -26.88 9.53 70.77
N LYS A 557 -25.75 9.83 70.09
CA LYS A 557 -25.08 11.16 70.19
C LYS A 557 -24.33 11.52 68.88
N LYS A 558 -23.97 12.80 68.73
CA LYS A 558 -23.44 13.45 67.50
C LYS A 558 -21.89 13.39 67.40
N PRO A 559 -21.27 13.65 66.22
CA PRO A 559 -19.81 13.64 66.04
C PRO A 559 -19.15 15.04 66.08
N THR A 560 -17.87 15.08 66.48
CA THR A 560 -16.96 16.25 66.60
C THR A 560 -15.51 15.75 66.62
N THR A 561 -14.46 16.39 66.07
CA THR A 561 -14.34 17.43 65.03
C THR A 561 -12.92 17.41 64.41
N THR A 562 -12.77 18.02 63.24
CA THR A 562 -11.55 18.32 62.45
C THR A 562 -10.20 18.57 63.15
N LYS A 563 -9.11 18.11 62.51
CA LYS A 563 -7.88 18.92 62.27
C LYS A 563 -7.06 18.41 61.06
N LYS A 564 -6.13 19.24 60.55
CA LYS A 564 -5.35 19.08 59.29
C LYS A 564 -3.85 18.75 59.58
N PRO A 565 -3.02 18.37 58.58
CA PRO A 565 -1.67 17.83 58.81
C PRO A 565 -0.53 18.88 58.77
N THR A 566 0.62 18.47 59.30
CA THR A 566 1.93 19.16 59.34
C THR A 566 3.03 18.17 58.91
N THR A 567 3.65 18.25 57.73
CA THR A 567 4.77 19.12 57.29
C THR A 567 6.20 18.67 57.65
N THR A 568 6.81 17.97 56.67
CA THR A 568 8.19 18.20 56.14
C THR A 568 9.44 17.93 56.99
N ARG A 569 10.35 17.07 56.47
CA ARG A 569 11.81 17.32 56.52
C ARG A 569 12.56 16.68 55.34
N LYS A 570 13.72 17.25 54.97
CA LYS A 570 14.59 16.80 53.86
C LYS A 570 15.47 15.59 54.27
N PRO A 571 15.88 14.74 53.32
CA PRO A 571 17.14 14.00 53.37
C PRO A 571 18.29 14.79 52.70
N THR A 572 19.51 14.66 53.24
CA THR A 572 20.76 15.16 52.64
C THR A 572 21.90 14.17 52.83
N THR A 573 22.60 13.84 51.74
CA THR A 573 24.01 13.41 51.63
C THR A 573 24.68 12.53 52.70
N THR A 574 25.15 11.34 52.32
CA THR A 574 26.52 10.83 52.62
C THR A 574 26.94 9.68 51.68
N LYS A 575 28.16 9.14 51.82
CA LYS A 575 28.84 8.24 50.85
C LYS A 575 29.23 6.86 51.45
N LYS A 576 29.15 5.81 50.60
CA LYS A 576 30.07 4.64 50.41
C LYS A 576 30.88 4.04 51.60
N PRO A 577 30.73 2.72 51.87
CA PRO A 577 31.79 1.68 51.64
C PRO A 577 31.58 0.87 50.33
N THR A 578 32.43 0.01 49.72
CA THR A 578 33.79 -0.62 49.89
C THR A 578 33.94 -2.02 50.51
N THR A 579 34.17 -3.03 49.63
CA THR A 579 35.00 -4.27 49.77
C THR A 579 34.57 -5.35 50.81
N THR A 580 34.84 -6.67 50.72
CA THR A 580 35.80 -7.47 49.92
C THR A 580 35.38 -8.97 49.74
N ARG A 581 36.00 -9.68 48.77
CA ARG A 581 36.36 -11.13 48.75
C ARG A 581 35.33 -12.23 48.39
N LYS A 582 35.86 -13.46 48.22
CA LYS A 582 35.34 -14.68 47.54
C LYS A 582 35.15 -15.86 48.51
N PRO A 583 34.31 -16.85 48.16
CA PRO A 583 34.59 -18.28 48.39
C PRO A 583 35.03 -19.03 47.10
N THR A 584 35.32 -20.33 47.22
CA THR A 584 36.14 -21.14 46.31
C THR A 584 35.38 -22.26 45.55
N THR A 585 36.11 -23.06 44.75
CA THR A 585 35.60 -23.96 43.70
C THR A 585 35.65 -25.45 44.04
N ARG A 586 34.75 -26.26 43.47
CA ARG A 586 35.05 -27.64 43.03
C ARG A 586 34.28 -28.04 41.76
N LYS A 587 34.78 -29.05 41.05
CA LYS A 587 34.32 -29.54 39.71
C LYS A 587 33.03 -30.39 39.78
N PRO A 588 32.32 -30.52 38.65
CA PRO A 588 32.13 -31.85 38.04
C PRO A 588 32.92 -32.01 36.73
N THR A 589 32.94 -33.24 36.20
CA THR A 589 33.85 -33.72 35.15
C THR A 589 33.23 -33.80 33.73
N THR A 590 34.12 -34.00 32.76
CA THR A 590 33.92 -33.90 31.30
C THR A 590 33.02 -34.97 30.66
N THR A 591 32.32 -34.58 29.60
CA THR A 591 32.09 -35.45 28.42
C THR A 591 32.40 -34.67 27.12
N LYS A 592 32.53 -35.38 26.00
CA LYS A 592 33.32 -34.95 24.82
C LYS A 592 32.65 -33.85 23.98
N LYS A 593 33.47 -33.02 23.33
CA LYS A 593 33.08 -31.98 22.35
C LYS A 593 33.67 -32.31 20.97
N PRO A 594 32.94 -32.13 19.85
CA PRO A 594 33.47 -32.35 18.51
C PRO A 594 34.52 -31.31 18.08
N THR A 595 35.32 -31.67 17.07
CA THR A 595 36.53 -30.99 16.59
C THR A 595 36.29 -29.72 15.76
N THR A 596 37.37 -28.99 15.48
CA THR A 596 37.36 -27.62 14.95
C THR A 596 37.81 -27.53 13.48
N THR A 597 37.20 -26.60 12.73
CA THR A 597 37.74 -26.10 11.45
C THR A 597 38.44 -24.76 11.67
N ARG A 598 39.58 -24.53 11.01
CA ARG A 598 40.49 -23.39 11.30
C ARG A 598 39.97 -22.04 10.79
N LYS A 599 40.42 -20.98 11.46
CA LYS A 599 40.18 -19.56 11.14
C LYS A 599 41.36 -19.00 10.33
N PRO A 600 41.15 -18.19 9.26
CA PRO A 600 42.25 -17.57 8.51
C PRO A 600 43.03 -16.52 9.33
N THR A 601 44.33 -16.42 9.09
CA THR A 601 45.24 -15.40 9.65
C THR A 601 45.48 -14.25 8.68
N THR A 602 45.94 -13.11 9.22
CA THR A 602 46.23 -11.86 8.49
C THR A 602 47.67 -11.80 7.98
N THR A 603 47.89 -11.22 6.79
CA THR A 603 49.23 -10.93 6.23
C THR A 603 49.38 -9.45 5.85
N LYS A 604 50.62 -8.96 5.76
CA LYS A 604 50.99 -7.54 5.78
C LYS A 604 50.92 -6.81 4.41
N LYS A 605 50.90 -5.48 4.50
CA LYS A 605 50.99 -4.49 3.40
C LYS A 605 52.41 -4.38 2.82
N PRO A 606 52.62 -4.26 1.49
CA PRO A 606 53.91 -3.94 0.88
C PRO A 606 54.17 -2.42 0.72
N THR A 607 55.44 -2.06 0.49
CA THR A 607 55.96 -0.70 0.30
C THR A 607 56.29 -0.37 -1.17
N THR A 608 56.66 0.88 -1.44
CA THR A 608 56.86 1.47 -2.78
C THR A 608 58.33 1.57 -3.18
N THR A 609 58.69 1.23 -4.44
CA THR A 609 59.77 1.96 -5.15
C THR A 609 59.73 1.90 -6.68
N ARG A 610 59.96 3.07 -7.29
CA ARG A 610 60.68 3.34 -8.56
C ARG A 610 60.17 2.80 -9.91
N LYS A 611 60.79 3.34 -10.97
CA LYS A 611 60.38 3.42 -12.38
C LYS A 611 61.63 3.33 -13.28
N PRO A 612 61.57 2.74 -14.48
CA PRO A 612 62.44 3.10 -15.59
C PRO A 612 61.66 3.53 -16.86
N THR A 613 62.34 3.57 -18.01
CA THR A 613 62.15 4.56 -19.09
C THR A 613 61.66 4.00 -20.45
N THR A 614 61.66 4.89 -21.46
CA THR A 614 61.33 4.74 -22.88
C THR A 614 62.10 3.59 -23.60
N THR A 615 61.84 3.16 -24.85
CA THR A 615 61.69 3.96 -26.11
C THR A 615 61.32 3.11 -27.35
N LYS A 616 61.00 3.77 -28.48
CA LYS A 616 61.05 3.32 -29.91
C LYS A 616 59.86 2.53 -30.52
N LYS A 617 59.83 2.57 -31.88
CA LYS A 617 58.78 2.13 -32.84
C LYS A 617 59.46 1.74 -34.18
N PRO A 618 59.08 0.63 -34.83
CA PRO A 618 58.75 0.64 -36.28
C PRO A 618 57.45 -0.16 -36.60
N THR A 619 56.55 0.11 -37.57
CA THR A 619 56.55 0.35 -39.05
C THR A 619 56.45 -0.93 -39.94
N THR A 620 55.29 -1.14 -40.61
CA THR A 620 55.00 -1.85 -41.91
C THR A 620 55.58 -3.26 -42.22
N THR A 621 54.84 -4.22 -42.84
CA THR A 621 54.51 -4.29 -44.30
C THR A 621 53.47 -5.40 -44.64
N LYS A 622 53.01 -5.52 -45.91
CA LYS A 622 51.97 -6.44 -46.48
C LYS A 622 52.49 -7.86 -46.85
N LYS A 623 51.63 -8.90 -47.00
CA LYS A 623 51.07 -9.48 -48.28
C LYS A 623 50.57 -10.97 -48.27
N THR A 624 49.46 -11.24 -48.99
CA THR A 624 49.05 -12.45 -49.83
C THR A 624 48.82 -13.91 -49.34
N THR A 625 47.59 -14.42 -49.63
CA THR A 625 47.18 -15.79 -50.13
C THR A 625 47.37 -17.05 -49.24
N LYS A 626 46.54 -18.12 -49.25
CA LYS A 626 45.86 -18.88 -50.35
C LYS A 626 44.48 -19.51 -49.97
N LYS A 627 43.91 -20.25 -50.94
CA LYS A 627 42.64 -21.04 -50.99
C LYS A 627 42.59 -22.24 -50.01
N PRO A 628 41.41 -22.81 -49.69
CA PRO A 628 41.06 -24.16 -50.20
C PRO A 628 39.59 -24.31 -50.67
N THR A 629 39.17 -25.53 -51.06
CA THR A 629 37.91 -25.80 -51.80
C THR A 629 37.19 -27.09 -51.37
N THR A 630 35.85 -27.11 -51.46
CA THR A 630 34.96 -28.31 -51.55
C THR A 630 34.93 -29.25 -50.33
N THR A 631 33.97 -30.17 -50.10
CA THR A 631 32.91 -30.78 -50.94
C THR A 631 31.71 -31.32 -50.12
N LYS A 632 30.68 -31.80 -50.82
CA LYS A 632 29.62 -32.80 -50.46
C LYS A 632 28.37 -32.35 -49.68
N LYS A 633 27.22 -32.53 -50.35
CA LYS A 633 25.84 -32.59 -49.84
C LYS A 633 25.04 -33.58 -50.72
N THR A 634 24.27 -34.48 -50.12
CA THR A 634 23.55 -35.63 -50.76
C THR A 634 22.46 -36.12 -49.79
N THR A 635 21.27 -36.66 -50.12
CA THR A 635 20.35 -36.71 -51.30
C THR A 635 19.01 -37.32 -50.78
N ARG A 636 17.84 -37.37 -51.45
CA ARG A 636 17.35 -36.97 -52.80
C ARG A 636 16.07 -36.10 -52.57
N LYS A 637 14.78 -36.30 -52.93
CA LYS A 637 14.04 -37.04 -53.99
C LYS A 637 12.73 -36.25 -54.35
N THR A 638 12.77 -35.39 -55.37
CA THR A 638 11.73 -35.10 -56.41
C THR A 638 10.25 -35.55 -56.23
N THR A 639 9.28 -34.76 -56.71
CA THR A 639 8.57 -35.02 -58.00
C THR A 639 8.30 -33.76 -58.89
N LYS A 640 7.70 -33.93 -60.09
CA LYS A 640 7.61 -33.00 -61.25
C LYS A 640 6.13 -32.53 -61.50
N LYS A 641 5.73 -31.67 -62.47
CA LYS A 641 6.44 -31.10 -63.66
C LYS A 641 6.11 -29.60 -64.03
N PRO A 642 4.95 -29.16 -64.60
CA PRO A 642 5.05 -28.25 -65.76
C PRO A 642 4.12 -27.01 -65.92
N THR A 643 4.70 -25.92 -66.47
CA THR A 643 4.18 -25.04 -67.58
C THR A 643 2.90 -24.17 -67.41
N THR A 644 2.68 -23.03 -68.13
CA THR A 644 3.48 -22.29 -69.15
C THR A 644 3.13 -20.78 -69.22
N THR A 645 4.16 -19.95 -69.41
CA THR A 645 4.31 -18.84 -70.38
C THR A 645 3.11 -17.99 -70.87
N LYS A 646 3.18 -16.66 -70.68
CA LYS A 646 3.14 -15.67 -71.80
C LYS A 646 3.74 -14.29 -71.43
N LYS A 647 4.26 -13.58 -72.43
CA LYS A 647 4.79 -12.19 -72.35
C LYS A 647 3.72 -11.18 -72.80
N THR A 648 3.84 -9.94 -72.33
CA THR A 648 3.59 -8.76 -73.18
C THR A 648 4.47 -7.57 -72.72
N THR A 649 4.84 -6.71 -73.67
CA THR A 649 5.73 -5.55 -73.47
C THR A 649 5.09 -4.28 -74.05
N ARG A 650 5.35 -3.12 -73.44
CA ARG A 650 5.33 -1.83 -74.17
C ARG A 650 6.36 -0.84 -73.61
N LYS A 651 6.62 0.23 -74.38
CA LYS A 651 7.86 1.02 -74.35
C LYS A 651 7.79 2.31 -73.52
N THR A 652 8.98 2.76 -73.17
CA THR A 652 9.45 4.05 -72.63
C THR A 652 8.94 5.33 -73.30
N THR A 653 8.98 6.43 -72.53
CA THR A 653 9.37 7.79 -72.96
C THR A 653 10.21 8.48 -71.86
N LYS A 654 10.88 9.62 -72.15
CA LYS A 654 11.87 10.29 -71.28
C LYS A 654 11.68 11.82 -71.22
N LYS A 655 12.15 12.44 -70.12
CA LYS A 655 12.53 13.88 -69.95
C LYS A 655 11.39 14.93 -70.07
N PRO A 656 11.60 16.22 -69.68
CA PRO A 656 12.48 16.78 -68.63
C PRO A 656 11.74 17.81 -67.70
N THR A 657 12.51 18.68 -67.03
CA THR A 657 12.15 19.62 -65.95
C THR A 657 11.78 21.06 -66.38
N THR A 658 11.47 21.90 -65.38
CA THR A 658 11.20 23.38 -65.39
C THR A 658 9.74 23.78 -65.69
N THR A 659 9.21 24.92 -65.22
CA THR A 659 9.68 25.92 -64.22
C THR A 659 8.58 26.09 -63.11
N LYS A 660 8.30 27.17 -62.35
CA LYS A 660 8.77 28.57 -62.19
C LYS A 660 8.59 29.01 -60.70
N LYS A 661 8.77 30.29 -60.36
CA LYS A 661 8.66 30.86 -58.99
C LYS A 661 7.94 32.21 -59.04
N THR A 662 6.85 32.40 -58.30
CA THR A 662 6.19 33.72 -58.18
C THR A 662 5.39 33.89 -56.87
N THR A 663 5.24 35.15 -56.45
CA THR A 663 4.64 35.58 -55.18
C THR A 663 3.25 36.20 -55.36
N ARG A 664 2.40 36.18 -54.32
CA ARG A 664 1.47 37.28 -54.03
C ARG A 664 0.99 37.29 -52.57
N LYS A 665 0.58 38.47 -52.10
CA LYS A 665 0.14 38.80 -50.73
C LYS A 665 -0.88 39.94 -50.81
N PRO A 666 -1.96 39.90 -50.01
CA PRO A 666 -2.37 41.05 -49.18
C PRO A 666 -2.52 40.61 -47.69
N THR A 667 -2.25 41.36 -46.60
CA THR A 667 -2.42 42.78 -46.20
C THR A 667 -3.88 43.15 -45.85
N THR A 668 -4.24 43.87 -44.76
CA THR A 668 -3.51 44.40 -43.56
C THR A 668 -4.50 44.93 -42.48
N LYS A 669 -3.99 45.46 -41.34
CA LYS A 669 -4.67 46.29 -40.29
C LYS A 669 -5.50 45.48 -39.25
N ARG A 670 -5.68 45.91 -37.99
CA ARG A 670 -5.26 47.08 -37.15
C ARG A 670 -5.37 46.66 -35.66
N THR A 671 -4.76 47.22 -34.60
CA THR A 671 -3.79 48.34 -34.36
C THR A 671 -3.01 48.02 -33.05
N THR A 672 -1.84 48.62 -32.80
CA THR A 672 -1.15 48.60 -31.48
C THR A 672 -1.38 49.91 -30.68
N LYS A 673 -1.26 49.86 -29.35
CA LYS A 673 -1.11 51.05 -28.48
C LYS A 673 -0.20 50.72 -27.29
N LYS A 674 0.65 51.66 -26.87
CA LYS A 674 1.77 51.45 -25.92
C LYS A 674 1.73 52.52 -24.84
N SER A 675 1.73 52.15 -23.56
CA SER A 675 2.03 53.10 -22.48
C SER A 675 2.65 52.43 -21.24
N THR A 676 3.61 53.15 -20.69
CA THR A 676 4.62 52.85 -19.67
C THR A 676 4.12 52.73 -18.22
N ARG A 677 4.93 52.09 -17.36
CA ARG A 677 5.37 52.72 -16.10
C ARG A 677 6.82 52.33 -15.76
N LYS A 678 7.53 53.23 -15.07
CA LYS A 678 8.99 53.12 -14.76
C LYS A 678 9.25 52.21 -13.55
N THR A 679 10.38 51.51 -13.57
CA THR A 679 11.07 51.01 -12.37
C THR A 679 12.22 51.97 -12.04
N THR A 680 12.33 52.44 -10.79
CA THR A 680 13.37 53.40 -10.38
C THR A 680 14.44 52.70 -9.56
N VAL A 681 15.70 52.81 -9.97
CA VAL A 681 16.86 52.39 -9.18
C VAL A 681 17.29 53.54 -8.27
N ARG A 682 17.58 53.25 -7.00
CA ARG A 682 18.31 54.17 -6.11
C ARG A 682 19.25 53.39 -5.19
N THR A 683 20.54 53.63 -5.35
CA THR A 683 21.61 53.20 -4.43
C THR A 683 21.86 54.29 -3.38
N THR A 684 22.28 53.91 -2.16
CA THR A 684 23.34 54.62 -1.38
C THR A 684 23.68 53.93 -0.03
N LYS A 685 24.98 53.99 0.30
CA LYS A 685 25.62 54.03 1.65
C LYS A 685 25.24 53.00 2.76
N LYS A 686 26.06 51.95 2.80
CA LYS A 686 26.84 51.46 3.96
C LYS A 686 26.75 52.28 5.27
N SER A 687 26.46 51.60 6.39
CA SER A 687 26.76 52.05 7.77
C SER A 687 27.00 50.82 8.66
N THR A 688 27.77 50.99 9.75
CA THR A 688 28.30 49.90 10.59
C THR A 688 27.96 50.11 12.07
N ARG A 689 27.47 49.08 12.77
CA ARG A 689 27.66 48.95 14.22
C ARG A 689 27.68 47.48 14.68
N LYS A 690 28.38 47.23 15.79
CA LYS A 690 28.72 45.91 16.37
C LYS A 690 27.70 45.49 17.44
N THR A 691 27.51 44.16 17.58
CA THR A 691 27.13 43.38 18.78
C THR A 691 26.31 44.01 19.93
N THR A 692 25.26 43.29 20.36
CA THR A 692 25.02 42.93 21.78
C THR A 692 24.15 41.66 21.86
N VAL A 693 24.42 40.78 22.83
CA VAL A 693 23.60 39.59 23.14
C VAL A 693 22.69 39.90 24.32
N ARG A 694 21.40 39.51 24.25
CA ARG A 694 20.58 39.34 25.46
C ARG A 694 19.51 38.26 25.28
N THR A 695 19.28 37.49 26.33
CA THR A 695 18.29 36.39 26.41
C THR A 695 17.00 36.84 27.10
N THR A 696 15.85 36.22 26.78
CA THR A 696 14.94 35.49 27.71
C THR A 696 13.47 35.39 27.24
N LYS A 697 12.77 34.38 27.78
CA LYS A 697 11.32 34.28 28.05
C LYS A 697 10.28 34.47 26.91
N LYS A 698 9.96 33.34 26.27
CA LYS A 698 8.67 32.62 26.40
C LYS A 698 7.43 33.48 26.77
N SER A 699 6.50 33.65 25.82
CA SER A 699 5.12 34.10 26.09
C SER A 699 4.10 33.19 25.39
N THR A 700 3.01 32.86 26.08
CA THR A 700 1.91 32.02 25.57
C THR A 700 0.66 32.86 25.36
N ARG A 701 0.12 32.90 24.13
CA ARG A 701 -1.17 33.58 23.84
C ARG A 701 -2.24 32.56 23.45
N LYS A 702 -3.32 32.49 24.24
CA LYS A 702 -4.56 31.76 23.89
C LYS A 702 -5.28 32.52 22.76
N THR A 703 -5.89 31.79 21.83
CA THR A 703 -6.77 32.37 20.81
C THR A 703 -8.22 32.11 21.20
N THR A 704 -8.93 33.14 21.62
CA THR A 704 -10.36 33.06 21.94
C THR A 704 -11.18 33.22 20.67
N VAL A 705 -12.00 32.24 20.32
CA VAL A 705 -12.98 32.34 19.23
C VAL A 705 -14.25 33.02 19.76
N ARG A 706 -14.64 34.15 19.17
CA ARG A 706 -15.91 34.83 19.44
C ARG A 706 -16.85 34.65 18.26
N THR A 707 -18.00 34.02 18.50
CA THR A 707 -19.09 33.89 17.52
C THR A 707 -20.12 34.99 17.72
N THR A 708 -20.63 35.56 16.63
CA THR A 708 -21.81 36.43 16.58
C THR A 708 -22.65 36.07 15.36
N LYS A 709 -23.99 36.17 15.47
CA LYS A 709 -24.93 35.56 14.52
C LYS A 709 -26.14 36.46 14.29
N LYS A 710 -26.60 36.52 13.03
CA LYS A 710 -27.80 37.23 12.52
C LYS A 710 -27.81 38.77 12.63
N SER A 711 -28.08 39.40 11.49
CA SER A 711 -29.18 40.36 11.35
C SER A 711 -29.94 40.04 10.05
N THR A 712 -31.15 40.57 9.88
CA THR A 712 -32.06 40.32 8.74
C THR A 712 -32.91 41.56 8.48
N ARG A 713 -33.29 41.85 7.22
CA ARG A 713 -34.68 42.13 6.74
C ARG A 713 -34.76 43.00 5.46
N LYS A 714 -35.81 42.74 4.67
CA LYS A 714 -36.45 43.59 3.62
C LYS A 714 -35.79 43.74 2.24
N THR A 715 -36.55 44.38 1.33
CA THR A 715 -36.73 44.06 -0.10
C THR A 715 -37.22 45.28 -0.89
N THR A 716 -36.83 45.46 -2.17
CA THR A 716 -37.72 46.12 -3.17
C THR A 716 -37.40 45.87 -4.66
N LYS A 717 -38.48 45.90 -5.44
CA LYS A 717 -38.72 45.78 -6.89
C LYS A 717 -37.80 46.55 -7.88
N LYS A 718 -37.42 45.90 -9.00
CA LYS A 718 -37.79 46.16 -10.43
C LYS A 718 -36.85 45.32 -11.34
N ALA A 719 -37.21 44.63 -12.43
CA ALA A 719 -38.33 44.57 -13.38
C ALA A 719 -38.05 45.19 -14.77
N THR A 720 -37.82 44.33 -15.77
CA THR A 720 -38.02 44.56 -17.22
C THR A 720 -38.28 43.22 -17.92
N THR A 721 -38.93 43.26 -19.09
CA THR A 721 -39.64 42.11 -19.67
C THR A 721 -39.53 42.07 -21.18
N THR A 722 -39.33 40.90 -21.78
CA THR A 722 -39.60 40.68 -23.21
C THR A 722 -40.29 39.32 -23.42
N LYS A 723 -41.52 39.33 -23.95
CA LYS A 723 -42.22 38.15 -24.48
C LYS A 723 -41.98 38.05 -25.98
N ARG A 724 -41.97 36.83 -26.55
CA ARG A 724 -42.66 36.61 -27.83
C ARG A 724 -43.34 35.24 -27.90
N THR A 725 -44.53 35.28 -28.47
CA THR A 725 -45.55 34.26 -28.69
C THR A 725 -45.06 33.10 -29.59
N THR A 726 -45.14 31.84 -29.10
CA THR A 726 -46.17 30.80 -29.38
C THR A 726 -46.28 30.29 -30.81
N ASN A 727 -46.34 28.96 -30.97
CA ASN A 727 -47.49 28.36 -31.65
C ASN A 727 -47.81 26.93 -31.15
N LYS A 728 -49.06 26.49 -31.31
CA LYS A 728 -49.53 25.11 -31.03
C LYS A 728 -49.75 24.36 -32.34
N SER A 729 -49.57 23.04 -32.34
CA SER A 729 -50.48 22.14 -33.05
C SER A 729 -50.61 20.80 -32.31
N THR A 730 -51.72 20.11 -32.52
CA THR A 730 -52.12 18.91 -31.75
C THR A 730 -52.54 17.79 -32.68
N LYS A 731 -52.30 16.52 -32.31
CA LYS A 731 -53.22 15.43 -32.68
C LYS A 731 -53.19 14.25 -31.70
N LYS A 732 -54.38 13.64 -31.53
CA LYS A 732 -54.63 12.31 -30.96
C LYS A 732 -54.20 11.24 -32.01
N THR A 733 -54.23 9.92 -31.86
CA THR A 733 -54.84 8.92 -30.93
C THR A 733 -53.94 7.64 -31.06
N ALA A 734 -54.08 6.46 -30.43
CA ALA A 734 -55.02 5.83 -29.50
C ALA A 734 -54.31 4.71 -28.69
N LYS A 735 -55.07 3.88 -27.95
CA LYS A 735 -54.60 2.57 -27.45
C LYS A 735 -54.65 1.52 -28.57
N LYS A 736 -53.71 0.56 -28.57
CA LYS A 736 -53.98 -0.83 -29.00
C LYS A 736 -53.18 -1.81 -28.13
N SER A 737 -53.80 -2.91 -27.75
CA SER A 737 -53.28 -3.89 -26.80
C SER A 737 -53.05 -5.23 -27.49
N THR A 738 -51.86 -5.83 -27.30
CA THR A 738 -51.56 -7.17 -27.83
C THR A 738 -50.85 -7.99 -26.75
N LYS A 739 -51.40 -9.15 -26.38
CA LYS A 739 -50.72 -10.15 -25.53
C LYS A 739 -49.62 -10.83 -26.34
N VAL A 740 -48.42 -11.00 -25.76
CA VAL A 740 -47.46 -12.02 -26.23
C VAL A 740 -46.87 -12.80 -25.05
N ILE A 741 -47.47 -13.96 -24.83
CA ILE A 741 -46.90 -15.25 -24.36
C ILE A 741 -45.55 -15.18 -23.60
N ILE A 742 -45.59 -15.55 -22.32
CA ILE A 742 -44.39 -15.96 -21.56
C ILE A 742 -43.98 -17.37 -22.05
N LYS A 743 -42.73 -17.54 -22.51
CA LYS A 743 -42.12 -18.86 -22.74
C LYS A 743 -41.04 -19.15 -21.69
N THR A 744 -41.36 -20.05 -20.75
CA THR A 744 -40.43 -20.58 -19.76
C THR A 744 -39.39 -21.47 -20.42
N VAL A 745 -38.10 -21.11 -20.36
CA VAL A 745 -37.00 -21.94 -20.89
C VAL A 745 -36.49 -22.87 -19.79
N VAL A 746 -36.88 -24.14 -19.85
CA VAL A 746 -36.40 -25.21 -18.96
C VAL A 746 -35.11 -25.81 -19.54
N ILE A 747 -33.96 -25.53 -18.92
CA ILE A 747 -32.69 -26.15 -19.31
C ILE A 747 -32.59 -27.55 -18.67
N LYS A 748 -32.96 -28.59 -19.44
CA LYS A 748 -32.71 -29.99 -19.06
C LYS A 748 -31.21 -30.29 -19.04
N LYS A 749 -30.74 -30.94 -17.97
CA LYS A 749 -29.40 -31.56 -17.93
C LYS A 749 -29.40 -32.81 -18.81
N THR A 750 -28.60 -32.82 -19.87
CA THR A 750 -28.23 -34.06 -20.58
C THR A 750 -27.00 -34.69 -19.91
N LYS A 751 -27.11 -35.97 -19.54
CA LYS A 751 -25.95 -36.81 -19.20
C LYS A 751 -25.54 -37.58 -20.44
N THR A 752 -24.26 -37.60 -20.78
CA THR A 752 -23.67 -38.61 -21.67
C THR A 752 -22.73 -39.50 -20.85
N LYS A 753 -22.90 -40.82 -21.00
CA LYS A 753 -21.97 -41.85 -20.52
C LYS A 753 -21.31 -42.47 -21.74
N THR A 754 -19.99 -42.67 -21.72
CA THR A 754 -19.38 -43.74 -22.51
C THR A 754 -18.14 -44.33 -21.82
N ASN A 755 -18.08 -45.65 -21.91
CA ASN A 755 -17.03 -46.59 -21.48
C ASN A 755 -15.77 -46.49 -22.39
N SER A 756 -14.57 -47.02 -22.10
CA SER A 756 -13.95 -47.63 -20.90
C SER A 756 -12.49 -48.09 -21.18
N LYS A 757 -11.84 -48.72 -20.17
CA LYS A 757 -10.77 -49.76 -20.24
C LYS A 757 -9.27 -49.37 -20.40
N LYS A 758 -8.52 -49.79 -19.35
CA LYS A 758 -7.14 -50.40 -19.35
C LYS A 758 -5.95 -49.48 -19.75
N LYS A 759 -4.71 -49.71 -19.28
CA LYS A 759 -4.13 -50.75 -18.39
C LYS A 759 -2.98 -50.16 -17.50
N PHE A 760 -2.44 -51.00 -16.61
CA PHE A 760 -1.17 -50.84 -15.86
C PHE A 760 0.03 -50.56 -16.81
N ILE A 761 1.23 -50.11 -16.40
CA ILE A 761 2.11 -50.50 -15.25
C ILE A 761 2.87 -49.26 -14.73
N GLY A 762 3.41 -49.30 -13.49
CA GLY A 762 4.32 -48.28 -12.94
C GLY A 762 5.66 -48.84 -12.49
N THR A 763 6.57 -47.97 -12.00
CA THR A 763 7.86 -48.37 -11.41
C THR A 763 8.18 -47.48 -10.22
N ILE A 764 8.66 -48.09 -9.13
CA ILE A 764 9.28 -47.40 -8.00
C ILE A 764 10.78 -47.65 -8.10
N THR A 765 11.57 -46.60 -7.93
CA THR A 765 12.99 -46.74 -7.57
C THR A 765 13.31 -45.71 -6.49
N ALA A 766 13.87 -46.15 -5.38
CA ALA A 766 14.31 -45.28 -4.30
C ALA A 766 15.83 -45.29 -4.23
N HIS A 767 16.43 -44.11 -4.08
CA HIS A 767 17.71 -43.80 -3.42
C HIS A 767 17.64 -42.32 -2.99
#